data_AF-A0A6A4ETZ2-F1
#
_entry.id   AF-A0A6A4ETZ2-F1
#
_cell.length_a   1.000
_cell.length_b   1.000
_cell.length_c   1.000
_cell.angle_alpha   90.00
_cell.angle_beta   90.00
_cell.angle_gamma   90.00
#
_symmetry.space_group_name_H-M   'P 1'
#
loop_
_entity.id
_entity.type
_entity.pdbx_description
1 polymer ?
#
loop_
_entity_poly.entity_id
_entity_poly.type
_entity_poly.pdbx_seq_one_letter_code
_entity_poly.pdbx_strand_id
1 'polypeptide(L)'
;MHVKTFKSTADALRYLQSRENTAFRERSQFRRTTVLGCASHVDCKAQARVTEPDDKTYTLSTSGYHTLHLVPSTPDSSDNGQHCFSSSESESSSSEADNYLGICESEVDPAVVDADINDENGADDINSDEAVMREFGISSCSNDEFDIGDSSFGSAAEESSDDSDEAANTCITDAQMNDANEDDVRVLGPFKTRELARVAIDRFTNIRYKRHNNNRDTVWYKCSTHTNCSATAKIKLTASNKMYTATLIGIHSDVEAPLSDQRTGIHKPLEDEVNNLLLGGQGPARCLTTLEMKYRNDEDMLRLLPDVTQLKNRSQLLHSRGDYNISSMADIMKWAAPKMCKSKEVFFKEEENAYQVVGDPKTFAKTPFNYRHELLVLDIFTEPVGKKDVSYGIIFTTRKLFRNAALAALGQREGVLAVTDGTYKIDFNNWTLISFGTCGVRYTTKKQYQHKFYPIAFLFVRAETTLAYNKLFTVVKNFTSDFFGGDLNVKFGSMDHSAAIASAFRNIWPDIELLDCWPHLDRKSRGKEGLLSDTQVYKDIIKPQLDQLETARSCEQLFALSELVSQNWREQKQGAYANWFDEQYLTDPWDLWFITASNVAGIVPNQNPIEAHHSAIKKVAAGHLRAAISHVLAVTLPKILIHCGRDKNTEFLWPFASGPVDEKVFQAAKLLSKSGNYYPSHERMSKREITKIDRYFFNSDYYLIHDGNLYGQKVTHARTSLYAKSLEGVLKKDEVVNNIQLAYQSLHAVDILTRESIEHDWASPIWTIEEVSVYVCVQWFIAVSLIVCMRVSAYDATD
;
A
#
# COMPACT_ATOMS: atom_id res chain seq x y z
N MET A 1 41.12 -20.32 21.82
CA MET A 1 40.07 -21.32 21.54
C MET A 1 40.07 -22.34 22.67
N HIS A 2 39.02 -22.36 23.50
CA HIS A 2 38.82 -23.44 24.46
C HIS A 2 37.95 -24.52 23.82
N VAL A 3 38.42 -25.75 23.85
CA VAL A 3 37.73 -26.92 23.27
C VAL A 3 37.19 -27.76 24.41
N LYS A 4 35.87 -27.99 24.46
CA LYS A 4 35.21 -28.80 25.50
C LYS A 4 34.23 -29.78 24.86
N THR A 5 34.19 -31.00 25.37
CA THR A 5 33.39 -32.10 24.80
C THR A 5 32.08 -32.31 25.57
N PHE A 6 31.01 -32.66 24.85
CA PHE A 6 29.65 -32.82 25.36
C PHE A 6 28.99 -34.08 24.75
N LYS A 7 27.94 -34.57 25.40
CA LYS A 7 27.18 -35.76 24.94
C LYS A 7 26.08 -35.42 23.92
N SER A 8 25.70 -34.15 23.82
CA SER A 8 24.71 -33.66 22.86
C SER A 8 24.93 -32.17 22.56
N THR A 9 24.38 -31.69 21.43
CA THR A 9 24.32 -30.26 21.10
C THR A 9 23.54 -29.46 22.15
N ALA A 10 22.50 -30.05 22.74
CA ALA A 10 21.70 -29.41 23.80
C ALA A 10 22.51 -29.16 25.08
N ASP A 11 23.40 -30.09 25.45
CA ASP A 11 24.28 -29.93 26.62
C ASP A 11 25.35 -28.86 26.37
N ALA A 12 25.90 -28.79 25.14
CA ALA A 12 26.82 -27.74 24.75
C ALA A 12 26.16 -26.35 24.76
N LEU A 13 24.90 -26.26 24.32
CA LEU A 13 24.13 -25.01 24.32
C LEU A 13 23.79 -24.54 25.74
N ARG A 14 23.34 -25.45 26.63
CA ARG A 14 23.11 -25.13 28.05
C ARG A 14 24.38 -24.64 28.73
N TYR A 15 25.52 -25.28 28.44
CA TYR A 15 26.80 -24.86 28.98
C TYR A 15 27.18 -23.43 28.55
N LEU A 16 27.03 -23.09 27.27
CA LEU A 16 27.28 -21.73 26.76
C LEU A 16 26.36 -20.69 27.43
N GLN A 17 25.06 -20.98 27.49
CA GLN A 17 24.08 -20.08 28.09
C GLN A 17 24.36 -19.84 29.58
N SER A 18 24.79 -20.88 30.30
CA SER A 18 25.15 -20.77 31.73
C SER A 18 26.44 -19.99 32.00
N ARG A 19 27.41 -20.02 31.07
CA ARG A 19 28.73 -19.42 31.27
C ARG A 19 28.79 -17.96 30.82
N GLU A 20 28.14 -17.64 29.71
CA GLU A 20 28.19 -16.30 29.10
C GLU A 20 27.00 -15.42 29.52
N ASN A 21 26.06 -15.96 30.32
CA ASN A 21 24.82 -15.30 30.73
C ASN A 21 24.05 -14.65 29.55
N THR A 22 24.17 -15.27 28.37
CA THR A 22 23.74 -14.72 27.08
C THR A 22 23.02 -15.79 26.28
N ALA A 23 21.90 -15.43 25.64
CA ALA A 23 21.12 -16.34 24.82
C ALA A 23 21.87 -16.67 23.52
N PHE A 24 22.18 -17.94 23.28
CA PHE A 24 22.63 -18.45 21.99
C PHE A 24 21.50 -19.22 21.30
N ARG A 25 21.40 -19.11 19.97
CA ARG A 25 20.46 -19.85 19.12
C ARG A 25 21.20 -20.50 17.96
N GLU A 26 20.66 -21.60 17.46
CA GLU A 26 21.18 -22.26 16.27
C GLU A 26 20.95 -21.38 15.04
N ARG A 27 22.03 -21.04 14.34
CA ARG A 27 22.02 -20.15 13.17
C ARG A 27 22.05 -20.95 11.87
N SER A 28 22.77 -22.06 11.86
CA SER A 28 22.86 -22.94 10.68
C SER A 28 23.42 -24.30 11.08
N GLN A 29 22.92 -25.36 10.43
CA GLN A 29 23.43 -26.72 10.58
C GLN A 29 24.02 -27.20 9.26
N PHE A 30 25.31 -27.58 9.25
CA PHE A 30 25.98 -28.12 8.07
C PHE A 30 26.59 -29.49 8.38
N ARG A 31 26.02 -30.54 7.79
CA ARG A 31 26.38 -31.96 8.01
C ARG A 31 26.42 -32.33 9.50
N ARG A 32 27.61 -32.25 10.12
CA ARG A 32 27.91 -32.61 11.51
C ARG A 32 28.38 -31.43 12.36
N THR A 33 28.19 -30.20 11.89
CA THR A 33 28.54 -28.99 12.65
C THR A 33 27.33 -28.08 12.75
N THR A 34 26.95 -27.77 13.99
CA THR A 34 25.95 -26.76 14.34
C THR A 34 26.67 -25.46 14.70
N VAL A 35 26.31 -24.37 14.02
CA VAL A 35 26.80 -23.02 14.34
C VAL A 35 25.76 -22.31 15.18
N LEU A 36 26.17 -21.88 16.37
CA LEU A 36 25.37 -21.14 17.33
C LEU A 36 25.78 -19.66 17.26
N GLY A 37 24.79 -18.79 17.06
CA GLY A 37 24.94 -17.34 17.08
C GLY A 37 24.40 -16.75 18.39
N CYS A 38 25.03 -15.68 18.86
CA CYS A 38 24.48 -14.87 19.95
C CYS A 38 23.16 -14.22 19.50
N ALA A 39 22.11 -14.39 20.31
CA ALA A 39 20.74 -13.96 20.01
C ALA A 39 20.35 -12.66 20.73
N SER A 40 21.25 -12.06 21.51
CA SER A 40 20.95 -10.86 22.30
C SER A 40 21.30 -9.54 21.60
N HIS A 41 22.07 -9.53 20.50
CA HIS A 41 22.41 -8.31 19.77
C HIS A 41 22.57 -8.57 18.26
N VAL A 42 22.07 -7.66 17.42
CA VAL A 42 22.09 -7.79 15.94
C VAL A 42 23.51 -7.72 15.35
N ASP A 43 24.49 -7.16 16.08
CA ASP A 43 25.90 -7.02 15.65
C ASP A 43 26.92 -7.86 16.46
N CYS A 44 26.46 -8.83 17.27
CA CYS A 44 27.40 -9.66 18.04
C CYS A 44 28.14 -10.66 17.14
N LYS A 45 29.48 -10.53 17.06
CA LYS A 45 30.36 -11.44 16.30
C LYS A 45 30.74 -12.72 17.08
N ALA A 46 30.20 -12.91 18.28
CA ALA A 46 30.43 -14.13 19.06
C ALA A 46 29.72 -15.32 18.38
N GLN A 47 30.52 -16.28 17.94
CA GLN A 47 30.05 -17.52 17.34
C GLN A 47 30.59 -18.70 18.12
N ALA A 48 29.76 -19.72 18.27
CA ALA A 48 30.17 -21.00 18.80
C ALA A 48 29.86 -22.10 17.79
N ARG A 49 30.78 -23.03 17.60
CA ARG A 49 30.60 -24.19 16.72
C ARG A 49 30.62 -25.45 17.55
N VAL A 50 29.58 -26.25 17.39
CA VAL A 50 29.46 -27.58 17.96
C VAL A 50 29.65 -28.58 16.82
N THR A 51 30.74 -29.30 16.82
CA THR A 51 31.05 -30.31 15.78
C THR A 51 30.93 -31.70 16.37
N GLU A 52 30.31 -32.63 15.66
CA GLU A 52 30.25 -34.06 15.96
C GLU A 52 31.30 -34.81 15.13
N PRO A 53 32.48 -35.15 15.70
CA PRO A 53 33.36 -36.16 15.12
C PRO A 53 32.71 -37.54 15.25
N ASP A 54 33.16 -38.51 14.46
CA ASP A 54 32.57 -39.83 14.20
C ASP A 54 32.16 -40.73 15.41
N ASP A 55 32.32 -40.30 16.65
CA ASP A 55 32.07 -41.06 17.89
C ASP A 55 30.98 -40.45 18.82
N LYS A 56 29.95 -39.78 18.27
CA LYS A 56 28.81 -39.20 19.04
C LYS A 56 29.23 -38.28 20.21
N THR A 57 30.42 -37.68 20.13
CA THR A 57 30.94 -36.72 21.10
C THR A 57 30.95 -35.35 20.44
N TYR A 58 30.39 -34.35 21.10
CA TYR A 58 30.21 -33.02 20.51
C TYR A 58 31.27 -32.06 21.02
N THR A 59 32.07 -31.51 20.13
CA THR A 59 33.18 -30.62 20.45
C THR A 59 32.74 -29.17 20.26
N LEU A 60 32.76 -28.39 21.33
CA LEU A 60 32.43 -26.97 21.32
C LEU A 60 33.69 -26.13 21.13
N SER A 61 33.67 -25.22 20.16
CA SER A 61 34.68 -24.19 19.95
C SER A 61 34.03 -22.82 19.88
N THR A 62 34.59 -21.81 20.53
CA THR A 62 34.08 -20.43 20.51
C THR A 62 35.06 -19.48 19.82
N SER A 63 34.54 -18.51 19.07
CA SER A 63 35.29 -17.44 18.41
C SER A 63 34.55 -16.10 18.56
N GLY A 64 35.27 -15.05 18.98
CA GLY A 64 34.72 -13.73 19.30
C GLY A 64 34.54 -13.54 20.81
N TYR A 65 35.10 -12.47 21.37
CA TYR A 65 35.03 -12.16 22.80
C TYR A 65 33.94 -11.11 23.09
N HIS A 66 33.19 -11.30 24.18
CA HIS A 66 32.47 -10.22 24.86
C HIS A 66 33.50 -9.36 25.60
N THR A 67 33.67 -8.09 25.23
CA THR A 67 34.45 -7.12 26.01
C THR A 67 33.64 -6.72 27.24
N LEU A 68 33.97 -7.31 28.40
CA LEU A 68 33.59 -6.79 29.70
C LEU A 68 34.51 -5.60 30.04
N HIS A 69 33.92 -4.44 30.30
CA HIS A 69 34.58 -3.40 31.09
C HIS A 69 34.83 -3.96 32.51
N LEU A 70 36.08 -4.30 32.80
CA LEU A 70 36.59 -4.35 34.16
C LEU A 70 37.82 -3.44 34.23
N VAL A 71 37.74 -2.44 35.10
CA VAL A 71 38.83 -1.58 35.55
C VAL A 71 40.00 -2.46 36.04
N PRO A 72 41.27 -2.13 35.72
CA PRO A 72 42.38 -3.06 35.90
C PRO A 72 42.82 -3.14 37.36
N SER A 73 42.77 -4.34 37.94
CA SER A 73 43.60 -4.70 39.09
C SER A 73 44.89 -5.34 38.58
N THR A 74 46.01 -4.67 38.86
CA THR A 74 47.39 -5.13 38.65
C THR A 74 47.72 -6.39 39.48
N PRO A 75 48.78 -7.11 39.08
CA PRO A 75 48.91 -8.54 39.30
C PRO A 75 49.65 -8.85 40.61
N ASP A 76 49.33 -9.98 41.22
CA ASP A 76 50.33 -10.92 41.74
C ASP A 76 49.64 -12.15 42.35
N SER A 77 50.05 -13.33 41.89
CA SER A 77 50.91 -14.19 42.69
C SER A 77 51.04 -15.56 42.03
N SER A 78 52.26 -15.90 41.63
CA SER A 78 52.72 -17.28 41.58
C SER A 78 52.70 -17.89 42.98
N ASP A 79 52.30 -19.16 43.05
CA ASP A 79 52.56 -20.16 44.09
C ASP A 79 53.46 -19.73 45.28
N ASN A 80 52.93 -19.85 46.49
CA ASN A 80 53.36 -20.91 47.44
C ASN A 80 52.67 -20.77 48.81
N GLY A 81 52.27 -21.92 49.36
CA GLY A 81 52.55 -22.23 50.76
C GLY A 81 51.51 -21.88 51.83
N GLN A 82 50.91 -22.95 52.37
CA GLN A 82 50.71 -23.21 53.80
C GLN A 82 49.67 -22.43 54.63
N HIS A 83 48.82 -23.27 55.26
CA HIS A 83 48.31 -23.21 56.63
C HIS A 83 47.24 -22.17 57.04
N CYS A 84 46.04 -22.73 57.24
CA CYS A 84 45.27 -22.81 58.49
C CYS A 84 44.78 -21.55 59.27
N PHE A 85 43.53 -21.70 59.75
CA PHE A 85 42.83 -21.01 60.86
C PHE A 85 42.54 -19.50 60.65
N SER A 86 41.43 -18.91 61.09
CA SER A 86 40.09 -19.30 61.52
C SER A 86 39.32 -18.01 61.86
N SER A 87 37.99 -18.13 61.88
CA SER A 87 37.05 -17.53 62.85
C SER A 87 36.71 -16.03 62.85
N SER A 88 35.39 -15.84 63.04
CA SER A 88 34.66 -14.88 63.90
C SER A 88 34.46 -13.44 63.38
N GLU A 89 33.20 -13.05 63.08
CA GLU A 89 32.16 -12.44 63.97
C GLU A 89 32.27 -10.90 63.91
N SER A 90 31.26 -10.13 63.52
CA SER A 90 30.13 -9.59 64.33
C SER A 90 29.95 -8.13 63.84
N GLU A 91 28.77 -7.67 63.41
CA GLU A 91 27.65 -7.04 64.15
C GLU A 91 27.58 -5.50 64.04
N SER A 92 26.33 -5.03 63.80
CA SER A 92 25.67 -3.82 64.35
C SER A 92 26.03 -2.43 63.76
N SER A 93 25.05 -1.69 63.20
CA SER A 93 24.16 -0.65 63.82
C SER A 93 24.85 0.74 63.88
N SER A 94 24.27 1.94 63.76
CA SER A 94 22.93 2.53 63.60
C SER A 94 23.10 4.08 63.51
N SER A 95 21.98 4.82 63.33
CA SER A 95 21.65 6.19 63.82
C SER A 95 22.29 7.43 63.15
N GLU A 96 21.49 8.35 62.56
CA GLU A 96 20.97 9.67 63.10
C GLU A 96 21.92 10.85 62.74
N ALA A 97 21.56 12.14 62.53
CA ALA A 97 20.34 12.94 62.49
C ALA A 97 20.66 14.36 61.90
N ASP A 98 19.62 15.05 61.44
CA ASP A 98 19.26 16.49 61.56
C ASP A 98 20.06 17.72 61.03
N ASN A 99 19.19 18.69 60.62
CA ASN A 99 19.24 20.17 60.65
C ASN A 99 19.69 20.98 59.41
N TYR A 100 18.83 21.87 58.87
CA TYR A 100 18.66 23.28 59.31
C TYR A 100 17.58 24.05 58.51
N LEU A 101 16.96 25.06 59.17
CA LEU A 101 15.84 25.95 58.80
C LEU A 101 16.19 27.16 57.89
N GLY A 102 15.13 27.78 57.30
CA GLY A 102 15.04 29.23 56.98
C GLY A 102 14.10 29.58 55.81
N ILE A 103 12.76 29.57 55.96
CA ILE A 103 11.82 30.71 56.19
C ILE A 103 12.05 31.97 55.33
N CYS A 104 11.09 32.32 54.44
CA CYS A 104 10.21 33.51 54.54
C CYS A 104 9.38 33.77 53.27
N GLU A 105 8.08 33.95 53.53
CA GLU A 105 6.92 34.19 52.67
C GLU A 105 6.92 35.58 51.98
N SER A 106 6.17 35.73 50.88
CA SER A 106 4.87 36.44 50.90
C SER A 106 4.27 36.62 49.50
N GLU A 107 2.96 36.35 49.46
CA GLU A 107 2.00 36.46 48.37
C GLU A 107 1.67 37.93 48.03
N VAL A 108 1.35 38.23 46.75
CA VAL A 108 0.29 39.19 46.36
C VAL A 108 -0.20 38.86 44.93
N ASP A 109 -1.47 38.50 44.82
CA ASP A 109 -2.37 38.75 43.67
C ASP A 109 -3.38 39.84 44.12
N PRO A 110 -4.27 40.48 43.32
CA PRO A 110 -4.59 40.30 41.88
C PRO A 110 -4.79 41.65 41.10
N ALA A 111 -5.05 41.62 39.78
CA ALA A 111 -6.01 42.51 39.12
C ALA A 111 -6.22 42.24 37.62
N VAL A 112 -7.49 42.33 37.23
CA VAL A 112 -8.14 42.19 35.92
C VAL A 112 -7.97 43.42 35.03
N VAL A 113 -7.77 43.24 33.72
CA VAL A 113 -8.18 44.20 32.67
C VAL A 113 -8.58 43.44 31.39
N ASP A 114 -9.81 43.64 30.93
CA ASP A 114 -10.35 43.20 29.63
C ASP A 114 -9.72 43.98 28.45
N ALA A 115 -9.48 43.30 27.31
CA ALA A 115 -9.69 43.85 25.97
C ALA A 115 -9.62 42.76 24.87
N ASP A 116 -10.69 42.74 24.09
CA ASP A 116 -11.08 42.00 22.89
C ASP A 116 -10.10 41.98 21.66
N ILE A 117 -10.27 40.92 20.85
CA ILE A 117 -10.12 40.80 19.38
C ILE A 117 -8.70 40.70 18.75
N ASN A 118 -8.32 39.50 18.28
CA ASN A 118 -8.18 39.15 16.85
C ASN A 118 -7.63 37.73 16.61
N ASP A 119 -8.29 37.04 15.68
CA ASP A 119 -7.78 35.92 14.88
C ASP A 119 -6.40 36.24 14.30
N GLU A 120 -5.49 35.25 14.27
CA GLU A 120 -4.79 34.79 13.06
C GLU A 120 -3.73 33.71 13.40
N ASN A 121 -3.90 32.54 12.77
CA ASN A 121 -2.86 31.74 12.10
C ASN A 121 -1.51 31.51 12.80
N GLY A 122 -1.38 30.36 13.46
CA GLY A 122 -0.10 29.69 13.69
C GLY A 122 0.08 28.53 12.72
N ALA A 123 0.78 28.78 11.62
CA ALA A 123 1.47 27.74 10.85
C ALA A 123 2.81 27.43 11.54
N ASP A 124 3.20 26.15 11.54
CA ASP A 124 4.58 25.61 11.42
C ASP A 124 4.51 24.10 11.71
N ASP A 125 4.55 23.24 10.69
CA ASP A 125 5.69 22.74 9.92
C ASP A 125 6.37 21.49 10.52
N ILE A 126 6.52 20.47 9.68
CA ILE A 126 7.76 19.75 9.33
C ILE A 126 7.37 18.38 8.74
N ASN A 127 7.46 18.28 7.41
CA ASN A 127 7.69 17.02 6.71
C ASN A 127 9.08 17.14 6.07
N SER A 128 10.05 16.43 6.64
CA SER A 128 11.43 16.42 6.20
C SER A 128 11.60 15.45 5.04
N ASP A 129 11.87 15.96 3.84
CA ASP A 129 12.64 15.28 2.80
C ASP A 129 13.21 16.35 1.84
N GLU A 130 14.16 17.15 2.34
CA GLU A 130 15.00 18.01 1.53
C GLU A 130 16.47 17.77 1.86
N ALA A 131 17.11 16.91 1.06
CA ALA A 131 18.55 16.88 0.94
C ALA A 131 18.92 16.34 -0.44
N VAL A 132 18.87 17.21 -1.47
CA VAL A 132 19.88 17.41 -2.53
C VAL A 132 19.32 18.53 -3.42
N MET A 133 19.66 19.78 -3.15
CA MET A 133 19.79 20.88 -4.12
C MET A 133 20.24 22.15 -3.36
N ARG A 134 21.52 22.22 -3.03
CA ARG A 134 22.19 23.50 -2.74
C ARG A 134 23.29 23.68 -3.77
N GLU A 135 22.97 24.34 -4.85
CA GLU A 135 23.80 25.36 -5.51
C GLU A 135 23.05 25.81 -6.76
N PHE A 136 22.72 27.10 -6.80
CA PHE A 136 22.79 28.03 -7.93
C PHE A 136 21.79 29.15 -7.65
N GLY A 137 22.35 30.30 -7.25
CA GLY A 137 21.61 31.50 -6.90
C GLY A 137 20.81 32.05 -8.07
N ILE A 138 19.61 32.51 -7.76
CA ILE A 138 18.81 33.36 -8.65
C ILE A 138 19.32 34.80 -8.48
N SER A 139 19.75 35.40 -9.58
CA SER A 139 19.77 36.85 -9.76
C SER A 139 18.57 37.24 -10.61
N SER A 140 17.74 38.13 -10.05
CA SER A 140 16.64 38.87 -10.67
C SER A 140 17.04 39.59 -11.96
N CYS A 141 16.08 39.81 -12.87
CA CYS A 141 15.76 41.11 -13.47
C CYS A 141 14.45 41.06 -14.30
N SER A 142 13.45 41.77 -13.77
CA SER A 142 12.39 42.61 -14.32
C SER A 142 12.06 42.67 -15.82
N ASN A 143 10.72 42.72 -16.04
CA ASN A 143 9.90 43.53 -16.95
C ASN A 143 10.38 43.81 -18.39
N ASP A 144 9.48 43.53 -19.34
CA ASP A 144 9.02 44.55 -20.30
C ASP A 144 7.57 44.27 -20.71
N GLU A 145 6.71 45.27 -20.44
CA GLU A 145 5.38 45.44 -21.04
C GLU A 145 5.56 45.80 -22.53
N PHE A 146 4.69 45.28 -23.40
CA PHE A 146 4.33 46.00 -24.62
C PHE A 146 2.85 45.81 -24.93
N ASP A 147 2.19 46.95 -25.04
CA ASP A 147 0.76 47.19 -25.21
C ASP A 147 0.42 47.40 -26.71
N ILE A 148 -0.89 47.52 -27.01
CA ILE A 148 -1.54 47.91 -28.27
C ILE A 148 -1.72 46.76 -29.29
N GLY A 149 -2.89 46.48 -29.86
CA GLY A 149 -4.18 47.17 -29.89
C GLY A 149 -5.15 46.47 -30.86
N ASP A 150 -6.39 46.92 -30.78
CA ASP A 150 -7.63 46.40 -31.35
C ASP A 150 -7.70 46.40 -32.91
N SER A 151 -8.34 45.38 -33.51
CA SER A 151 -9.36 45.47 -34.59
C SER A 151 -9.50 44.24 -35.53
N SER A 152 -10.73 43.72 -35.58
CA SER A 152 -11.54 43.32 -36.76
C SER A 152 -11.12 42.18 -37.73
N PHE A 153 -11.91 41.10 -37.69
CA PHE A 153 -12.55 40.33 -38.79
C PHE A 153 -11.85 40.15 -40.16
N GLY A 154 -11.62 38.89 -40.54
CA GLY A 154 -11.36 38.48 -41.94
C GLY A 154 -11.08 36.99 -42.09
N SER A 155 -11.92 36.30 -42.86
CA SER A 155 -11.90 34.86 -43.13
C SER A 155 -10.93 34.44 -44.27
N ALA A 156 -10.41 33.22 -44.12
CA ALA A 156 -9.98 32.26 -45.16
C ALA A 156 -8.65 32.46 -45.92
N ALA A 157 -8.17 31.30 -46.39
CA ALA A 157 -7.12 31.01 -47.38
C ALA A 157 -5.72 30.67 -46.84
N GLU A 158 -5.37 29.39 -47.00
CA GLU A 158 -3.99 28.90 -47.04
C GLU A 158 -3.33 29.45 -48.31
N GLU A 159 -2.26 30.23 -48.15
CA GLU A 159 -1.31 30.53 -49.23
C GLU A 159 0.14 30.34 -48.78
N SER A 160 0.90 29.86 -49.76
CA SER A 160 2.30 29.52 -49.83
C SER A 160 3.24 30.72 -49.92
N SER A 161 4.49 30.54 -49.49
CA SER A 161 5.68 31.27 -50.00
C SER A 161 6.91 30.40 -49.71
N ASP A 162 7.49 29.73 -50.70
CA ASP A 162 8.50 30.22 -51.67
C ASP A 162 9.77 30.77 -51.00
N ASP A 163 10.84 29.98 -51.07
CA ASP A 163 12.21 30.49 -51.16
C ASP A 163 12.85 29.86 -52.40
N SER A 164 13.27 30.75 -53.29
CA SER A 164 13.80 30.53 -54.62
C SER A 164 15.31 30.38 -54.60
N ASP A 165 15.84 29.35 -55.26
CA ASP A 165 17.20 29.38 -55.81
C ASP A 165 17.19 28.80 -57.23
N GLU A 166 17.52 29.65 -58.20
CA GLU A 166 17.73 29.31 -59.61
C GLU A 166 19.04 28.54 -59.79
N ALA A 167 18.98 27.29 -60.26
CA ALA A 167 20.09 26.66 -60.98
C ALA A 167 19.59 25.62 -61.99
N ALA A 168 19.77 25.95 -63.27
CA ALA A 168 19.85 25.09 -64.45
C ALA A 168 18.85 23.92 -64.58
N ASN A 169 17.78 24.19 -65.32
CA ASN A 169 16.90 23.19 -65.93
C ASN A 169 17.70 22.15 -66.74
N THR A 170 17.71 20.91 -66.29
CA THR A 170 17.88 19.75 -67.17
C THR A 170 16.65 18.86 -67.03
N CYS A 171 15.71 18.98 -67.96
CA CYS A 171 14.56 18.08 -68.05
C CYS A 171 15.05 16.65 -68.35
N ILE A 172 14.97 15.76 -67.36
CA ILE A 172 15.03 14.32 -67.61
C ILE A 172 13.62 13.91 -68.01
N THR A 173 13.44 13.59 -69.30
CA THR A 173 12.19 13.04 -69.82
C THR A 173 12.01 11.59 -69.38
N ASP A 174 10.76 11.12 -69.35
CA ASP A 174 10.33 9.76 -68.96
C ASP A 174 11.05 8.60 -69.70
N ALA A 175 11.90 8.89 -70.68
CA ALA A 175 12.67 7.92 -71.43
C ALA A 175 14.01 7.49 -70.78
N GLN A 176 14.48 8.16 -69.71
CA GLN A 176 15.79 7.86 -69.09
C GLN A 176 15.73 7.05 -67.78
N MET A 177 14.60 6.40 -67.44
CA MET A 177 14.50 5.53 -66.24
C MET A 177 14.12 4.08 -66.51
N ASN A 178 14.20 3.60 -67.75
CA ASN A 178 13.88 2.21 -68.09
C ASN A 178 15.10 1.27 -68.14
N ASP A 179 16.07 1.46 -67.24
CA ASP A 179 17.23 0.57 -67.12
C ASP A 179 17.44 0.10 -65.66
N ALA A 180 16.34 -0.15 -64.93
CA ALA A 180 16.39 -0.88 -63.67
C ALA A 180 16.09 -2.36 -63.95
N ASN A 181 17.08 -3.23 -63.69
CA ASN A 181 16.94 -4.68 -63.72
C ASN A 181 15.69 -5.13 -62.95
N GLU A 182 14.99 -6.12 -63.49
CA GLU A 182 13.74 -6.68 -62.95
C GLU A 182 13.89 -7.28 -61.52
N ASP A 183 15.13 -7.45 -61.05
CA ASP A 183 15.50 -8.01 -59.74
C ASP A 183 15.50 -6.99 -58.56
N ASP A 184 15.42 -5.67 -58.81
CA ASP A 184 15.58 -4.62 -57.76
C ASP A 184 14.28 -3.92 -57.33
N VAL A 185 13.11 -4.51 -57.66
CA VAL A 185 11.79 -3.94 -57.35
C VAL A 185 11.02 -4.84 -56.40
N ARG A 186 10.66 -4.32 -55.21
CA ARG A 186 9.92 -5.07 -54.20
C ARG A 186 8.57 -4.46 -53.87
N VAL A 187 7.50 -5.23 -54.05
CA VAL A 187 6.12 -4.81 -53.76
C VAL A 187 5.70 -5.33 -52.39
N LEU A 188 5.23 -4.43 -51.50
CA LEU A 188 4.88 -4.77 -50.11
C LEU A 188 3.40 -5.14 -49.92
N GLY A 189 2.63 -5.07 -51.01
CA GLY A 189 1.21 -5.45 -51.06
C GLY A 189 0.26 -4.26 -51.22
N PRO A 190 -1.04 -4.53 -51.37
CA PRO A 190 -2.06 -3.51 -51.38
C PRO A 190 -2.55 -3.21 -49.94
N PHE A 191 -2.75 -1.93 -49.63
CA PHE A 191 -3.17 -1.41 -48.33
C PHE A 191 -4.47 -0.60 -48.46
N LYS A 192 -5.28 -0.61 -47.39
CA LYS A 192 -6.57 0.12 -47.35
C LYS A 192 -6.41 1.65 -47.26
N THR A 193 -5.32 2.11 -46.67
CA THR A 193 -5.03 3.54 -46.52
C THR A 193 -3.58 3.83 -46.88
N ARG A 194 -3.30 5.08 -47.25
CA ARG A 194 -1.95 5.55 -47.57
C ARG A 194 -1.03 5.49 -46.34
N GLU A 195 -1.59 5.70 -45.15
CA GLU A 195 -0.89 5.65 -43.86
C GLU A 195 -0.39 4.24 -43.57
N LEU A 196 -1.22 3.21 -43.82
CA LEU A 196 -0.82 1.81 -43.67
C LEU A 196 0.27 1.41 -44.68
N ALA A 197 0.16 1.87 -45.94
CA ALA A 197 1.20 1.67 -46.94
C ALA A 197 2.52 2.33 -46.55
N ARG A 198 2.46 3.52 -45.92
CA ARG A 198 3.65 4.22 -45.41
C ARG A 198 4.28 3.49 -44.23
N VAL A 199 3.47 3.00 -43.29
CA VAL A 199 3.95 2.20 -42.16
C VAL A 199 4.62 0.92 -42.65
N ALA A 200 4.11 0.29 -43.71
CA ALA A 200 4.73 -0.89 -44.30
C ALA A 200 6.12 -0.60 -44.88
N ILE A 201 6.29 0.51 -45.62
CA ILE A 201 7.61 0.95 -46.11
C ILE A 201 8.57 1.17 -44.92
N ASP A 202 8.13 1.90 -43.89
CA ASP A 202 8.96 2.22 -42.73
C ASP A 202 9.32 1.00 -41.86
N ARG A 203 8.59 -0.12 -42.00
CA ARG A 203 8.83 -1.37 -41.23
C ARG A 203 9.61 -2.41 -42.01
N PHE A 204 9.65 -2.28 -43.33
CA PHE A 204 10.16 -3.32 -44.20
C PHE A 204 11.69 -3.39 -44.20
N THR A 205 12.36 -2.24 -44.12
CA THR A 205 13.81 -2.12 -43.91
C THR A 205 14.05 -1.10 -42.79
N ASN A 206 15.18 -1.18 -42.09
CA ASN A 206 15.58 -0.15 -41.11
C ASN A 206 16.09 1.14 -41.81
N ILE A 207 15.53 1.45 -42.99
CA ILE A 207 16.03 2.44 -43.93
C ILE A 207 14.96 3.51 -44.13
N ARG A 208 15.38 4.77 -44.04
CA ARG A 208 14.51 5.94 -43.98
C ARG A 208 14.30 6.51 -45.38
N TYR A 209 13.06 6.91 -45.66
CA TYR A 209 12.69 7.55 -46.93
C TYR A 209 12.01 8.91 -46.71
N LYS A 210 12.55 9.97 -47.34
CA LYS A 210 12.01 11.34 -47.38
C LYS A 210 11.11 11.54 -48.61
N ARG A 211 10.01 12.27 -48.47
CA ARG A 211 9.12 12.56 -49.60
C ARG A 211 9.86 13.42 -50.63
N HIS A 212 9.76 13.03 -51.90
CA HIS A 212 10.48 13.71 -52.98
C HIS A 212 9.54 14.31 -54.03
N ASN A 213 8.49 13.60 -54.44
CA ASN A 213 7.54 14.10 -55.44
C ASN A 213 6.14 13.53 -55.18
N ASN A 214 5.08 14.23 -55.62
CA ASN A 214 3.70 13.83 -55.44
C ASN A 214 2.85 14.20 -56.66
N ASN A 215 2.23 13.19 -57.27
CA ASN A 215 1.18 13.35 -58.28
C ASN A 215 -0.16 12.86 -57.69
N ARG A 216 -1.30 13.22 -58.31
CA ARG A 216 -2.66 12.92 -57.78
C ARG A 216 -2.84 11.47 -57.28
N ASP A 217 -2.25 10.50 -57.97
CA ASP A 217 -2.41 9.06 -57.66
C ASP A 217 -1.13 8.37 -57.20
N THR A 218 0.01 9.07 -57.06
CA THR A 218 1.29 8.44 -56.67
C THR A 218 2.19 9.38 -55.88
N VAL A 219 2.67 8.91 -54.73
CA VAL A 219 3.65 9.61 -53.90
C VAL A 219 4.99 8.91 -53.99
N TRP A 220 6.05 9.67 -54.28
CA TRP A 220 7.44 9.18 -54.36
C TRP A 220 8.26 9.64 -53.16
N TYR A 221 9.16 8.76 -52.75
CA TYR A 221 10.09 8.96 -51.65
C TYR A 221 11.50 8.54 -52.07
N LYS A 222 12.52 9.26 -51.58
CA LYS A 222 13.95 8.96 -51.78
C LYS A 222 14.57 8.54 -50.45
N CYS A 223 15.54 7.62 -50.48
CA CYS A 223 16.31 7.24 -49.30
C CYS A 223 16.96 8.49 -48.67
N SER A 224 16.88 8.59 -47.34
CA SER A 224 17.51 9.64 -46.54
C SER A 224 18.45 9.09 -45.46
N THR A 225 18.55 7.76 -45.32
CA THR A 225 19.53 7.13 -44.41
C THR A 225 20.94 7.15 -45.00
N HIS A 226 21.08 7.07 -46.32
CA HIS A 226 22.38 6.90 -46.96
C HIS A 226 22.70 8.05 -47.90
N THR A 227 23.98 8.43 -47.95
CA THR A 227 24.49 9.51 -48.80
C THR A 227 24.52 9.04 -50.26
N ASN A 228 24.13 9.93 -51.19
CA ASN A 228 24.07 9.66 -52.63
C ASN A 228 23.33 8.37 -53.00
N CYS A 229 22.25 8.05 -52.28
CA CYS A 229 21.51 6.82 -52.43
C CYS A 229 20.47 6.90 -53.55
N SER A 230 20.51 5.93 -54.48
CA SER A 230 19.56 5.82 -55.61
C SER A 230 18.24 5.12 -55.22
N ALA A 231 18.18 4.47 -54.05
CA ALA A 231 16.98 3.76 -53.61
C ALA A 231 15.80 4.70 -53.36
N THR A 232 14.64 4.32 -53.90
CA THR A 232 13.38 5.05 -53.80
C THR A 232 12.25 4.16 -53.35
N ALA A 233 11.18 4.78 -52.87
CA ALA A 233 9.92 4.11 -52.59
C ALA A 233 8.78 4.88 -53.23
N LYS A 234 7.72 4.20 -53.67
CA LYS A 234 6.49 4.83 -54.14
C LYS A 234 5.26 4.21 -53.52
N ILE A 235 4.23 5.02 -53.30
CA ILE A 235 2.89 4.57 -52.93
C ILE A 235 1.95 5.01 -54.05
N LYS A 236 1.32 4.06 -54.73
CA LYS A 236 0.39 4.31 -55.83
C LYS A 236 -1.03 3.91 -55.47
N LEU A 237 -2.00 4.79 -55.68
CA LEU A 237 -3.42 4.47 -55.59
C LEU A 237 -3.85 3.75 -56.87
N THR A 238 -4.44 2.57 -56.72
CA THR A 238 -5.04 1.83 -57.82
C THR A 238 -6.52 2.19 -57.89
N ALA A 239 -6.90 2.96 -58.91
CA ALA A 239 -8.26 3.51 -59.04
C ALA A 239 -9.37 2.44 -59.12
N SER A 240 -9.08 1.26 -59.67
CA SER A 240 -10.06 0.19 -59.87
C SER A 240 -10.52 -0.51 -58.59
N ASN A 241 -9.67 -0.58 -57.55
CA ASN A 241 -9.98 -1.24 -56.28
C ASN A 241 -9.84 -0.30 -55.05
N LYS A 242 -9.51 0.98 -55.27
CA LYS A 242 -9.23 1.98 -54.23
C LYS A 242 -8.20 1.53 -53.19
N MET A 243 -7.24 0.69 -53.58
CA MET A 243 -6.15 0.24 -52.71
C MET A 243 -4.83 0.92 -53.06
N TYR A 244 -3.99 1.10 -52.03
CA TYR A 244 -2.66 1.69 -52.15
C TYR A 244 -1.60 0.61 -52.26
N THR A 245 -0.75 0.63 -53.27
CA THR A 245 0.38 -0.31 -53.40
C THR A 245 1.67 0.40 -53.08
N ALA A 246 2.42 -0.14 -52.11
CA ALA A 246 3.78 0.33 -51.80
C ALA A 246 4.83 -0.49 -52.56
N THR A 247 5.78 0.19 -53.18
CA THR A 247 6.87 -0.41 -53.96
C THR A 247 8.20 0.23 -53.57
N LEU A 248 9.21 -0.59 -53.29
CA LEU A 248 10.60 -0.20 -53.08
C LEU A 248 11.39 -0.49 -54.35
N ILE A 249 12.28 0.43 -54.73
CA ILE A 249 12.99 0.41 -56.01
C ILE A 249 14.46 0.76 -55.76
N GLY A 250 15.37 -0.09 -56.23
CA GLY A 250 16.81 0.14 -56.22
C GLY A 250 17.54 -0.31 -54.95
N ILE A 251 18.88 -0.30 -55.03
CA ILE A 251 19.79 -0.78 -53.98
C ILE A 251 20.27 0.40 -53.13
N HIS A 252 20.39 0.18 -51.81
CA HIS A 252 20.89 1.19 -50.88
C HIS A 252 22.42 1.29 -50.92
N SER A 253 22.96 2.49 -50.71
CA SER A 253 24.41 2.67 -50.55
C SER A 253 24.83 2.33 -49.12
N ASP A 254 26.09 1.93 -48.92
CA ASP A 254 26.61 1.47 -47.62
C ASP A 254 27.08 2.62 -46.70
N VAL A 255 26.95 3.88 -47.16
CA VAL A 255 27.46 5.05 -46.44
C VAL A 255 26.29 5.82 -45.82
N GLU A 256 26.18 5.78 -44.49
CA GLU A 256 25.14 6.51 -43.75
C GLU A 256 25.32 8.04 -43.88
N ALA A 257 24.21 8.75 -44.03
CA ALA A 257 24.17 10.21 -44.08
C ALA A 257 24.32 10.83 -42.68
N PRO A 258 24.75 12.10 -42.53
CA PRO A 258 24.79 12.77 -41.24
C PRO A 258 23.42 12.78 -40.54
N LEU A 259 23.38 12.59 -39.21
CA LEU A 259 22.13 12.52 -38.43
C LEU A 259 21.21 13.75 -38.61
N SER A 260 21.78 14.94 -38.85
CA SER A 260 21.06 16.18 -39.19
C SER A 260 20.24 16.07 -40.47
N ASP A 261 20.70 15.26 -41.42
CA ASP A 261 20.10 15.09 -42.75
C ASP A 261 19.14 13.89 -42.77
N GLN A 262 19.25 12.99 -41.78
CA GLN A 262 18.45 11.78 -41.66
C GLN A 262 17.00 12.03 -41.16
N ARG A 263 16.67 13.16 -40.51
CA ARG A 263 15.27 13.57 -40.20
C ARG A 263 15.05 14.96 -39.59
N THR A 264 13.86 15.52 -39.85
CA THR A 264 13.14 16.47 -38.98
C THR A 264 12.08 15.72 -38.14
N GLY A 265 12.28 15.56 -36.82
CA GLY A 265 11.26 15.07 -35.86
C GLY A 265 11.66 13.86 -34.98
N ILE A 266 10.85 13.57 -33.95
CA ILE A 266 11.15 12.62 -32.85
C ILE A 266 11.18 11.15 -33.32
N HIS A 267 12.13 10.38 -32.79
CA HIS A 267 12.29 8.96 -33.08
C HIS A 267 11.10 8.14 -32.57
N LYS A 268 10.52 7.25 -33.39
CA LYS A 268 9.26 6.52 -33.09
C LYS A 268 9.30 5.75 -31.74
N PRO A 269 10.36 4.98 -31.41
CA PRO A 269 10.53 4.38 -30.08
C PRO A 269 10.40 5.33 -28.89
N LEU A 270 10.75 6.60 -29.07
CA LEU A 270 10.67 7.64 -28.03
C LEU A 270 9.41 8.50 -28.17
N GLU A 271 8.63 8.34 -29.25
CA GLU A 271 7.54 9.24 -29.59
C GLU A 271 6.45 9.24 -28.51
N ASP A 272 6.03 8.07 -28.05
CA ASP A 272 5.00 7.96 -27.00
C ASP A 272 5.48 8.53 -25.66
N GLU A 273 6.72 8.24 -25.30
CA GLU A 273 7.29 8.73 -24.05
C GLU A 273 7.49 10.24 -24.06
N VAL A 274 8.03 10.78 -25.16
CA VAL A 274 8.16 12.23 -25.33
C VAL A 274 6.79 12.89 -25.34
N ASN A 275 5.80 12.32 -26.04
CA ASN A 275 4.45 12.87 -25.99
C ASN A 275 3.95 12.89 -24.55
N ASN A 276 4.15 11.84 -23.77
CA ASN A 276 3.69 11.80 -22.37
C ASN A 276 4.39 12.86 -21.49
N LEU A 277 5.71 13.04 -21.65
CA LEU A 277 6.48 14.03 -20.91
C LEU A 277 6.09 15.47 -21.29
N LEU A 278 5.95 15.75 -22.58
CA LEU A 278 5.54 17.06 -23.08
C LEU A 278 4.07 17.33 -22.74
N LEU A 279 3.15 16.39 -23.02
CA LEU A 279 1.72 16.45 -22.65
C LEU A 279 1.55 16.71 -21.16
N GLY A 280 2.51 16.21 -20.39
CA GLY A 280 2.68 16.43 -18.98
C GLY A 280 3.00 17.84 -18.49
N GLY A 281 3.25 18.79 -19.39
CA GLY A 281 3.68 20.14 -18.99
C GLY A 281 5.17 20.26 -18.70
N GLN A 282 6.00 19.23 -18.98
CA GLN A 282 7.45 19.45 -18.99
C GLN A 282 7.84 20.34 -20.16
N GLY A 283 8.58 21.41 -19.87
CA GLY A 283 9.25 22.19 -20.89
C GLY A 283 10.25 21.33 -21.68
N PRO A 284 10.52 21.64 -22.97
CA PRO A 284 11.42 20.87 -23.83
C PRO A 284 12.77 20.51 -23.21
N ALA A 285 13.41 21.44 -22.48
CA ALA A 285 14.69 21.18 -21.80
C ALA A 285 14.57 20.13 -20.68
N ARG A 286 13.52 20.22 -19.85
CA ARG A 286 13.30 19.29 -18.73
C ARG A 286 12.91 17.89 -19.23
N CYS A 287 12.17 17.82 -20.34
CA CYS A 287 11.86 16.58 -21.03
C CYS A 287 13.14 15.86 -21.49
N LEU A 288 14.10 16.59 -22.07
CA LEU A 288 15.38 16.04 -22.49
C LEU A 288 16.18 15.47 -21.31
N THR A 289 16.35 16.25 -20.23
CA THR A 289 17.06 15.81 -19.02
C THR A 289 16.44 14.55 -18.41
N THR A 290 15.10 14.44 -18.42
CA THR A 290 14.40 13.25 -17.92
C THR A 290 14.74 12.00 -18.75
N LEU A 291 14.80 12.13 -20.07
CA LEU A 291 15.14 11.04 -20.97
C LEU A 291 16.61 10.64 -20.85
N GLU A 292 17.52 11.61 -20.75
CA GLU A 292 18.96 11.37 -20.53
C GLU A 292 19.21 10.59 -19.24
N MET A 293 18.56 10.98 -18.14
CA MET A 293 18.67 10.25 -16.87
C MET A 293 18.11 8.83 -16.97
N LYS A 294 16.97 8.66 -17.66
CA LYS A 294 16.31 7.36 -17.80
C LYS A 294 17.16 6.38 -18.60
N TYR A 295 17.73 6.82 -19.71
CA TYR A 295 18.50 5.99 -20.63
C TYR A 295 20.01 6.05 -20.36
N ARG A 296 20.46 6.55 -19.20
CA ARG A 296 21.90 6.74 -18.88
C ARG A 296 22.79 5.50 -19.06
N ASN A 297 22.20 4.30 -19.06
CA ASN A 297 22.91 3.02 -19.19
C ASN A 297 22.60 2.29 -20.52
N ASP A 298 21.92 2.95 -21.46
CA ASP A 298 21.51 2.39 -22.76
C ASP A 298 22.04 3.29 -23.89
N GLU A 299 23.25 3.01 -24.36
CA GLU A 299 23.93 3.82 -25.38
C GLU A 299 23.14 3.91 -26.69
N ASP A 300 22.41 2.86 -27.05
CA ASP A 300 21.62 2.84 -28.29
C ASP A 300 20.40 3.76 -28.16
N MET A 301 19.75 3.79 -27.00
CA MET A 301 18.65 4.72 -26.74
C MET A 301 19.12 6.17 -26.56
N LEU A 302 20.29 6.40 -25.97
CA LEU A 302 20.89 7.74 -25.85
C LEU A 302 21.16 8.37 -27.22
N ARG A 303 21.60 7.58 -28.21
CA ARG A 303 21.80 8.05 -29.60
C ARG A 303 20.51 8.47 -30.30
N LEU A 304 19.35 8.03 -29.79
CA LEU A 304 18.04 8.30 -30.38
C LEU A 304 17.32 9.51 -29.77
N LEU A 305 17.88 10.11 -28.72
CA LEU A 305 17.24 11.19 -27.98
C LEU A 305 16.96 12.40 -28.90
N PRO A 306 15.77 13.01 -28.77
CA PRO A 306 15.42 14.19 -29.53
C PRO A 306 16.16 15.42 -29.00
N ASP A 307 16.46 16.39 -29.87
CA ASP A 307 16.97 17.68 -29.43
C ASP A 307 15.85 18.60 -28.88
N VAL A 308 16.24 19.65 -28.15
CA VAL A 308 15.29 20.60 -27.52
C VAL A 308 14.37 21.27 -28.55
N THR A 309 14.83 21.48 -29.79
CA THR A 309 14.04 22.09 -30.87
C THR A 309 12.98 21.11 -31.38
N GLN A 310 13.32 19.83 -31.55
CA GLN A 310 12.39 18.76 -31.90
C GLN A 310 11.32 18.59 -30.82
N LEU A 311 11.70 18.69 -29.55
CA LEU A 311 10.78 18.69 -28.41
C LEU A 311 9.85 19.91 -28.41
N LYS A 312 10.37 21.10 -28.70
CA LYS A 312 9.58 22.34 -28.81
C LYS A 312 8.56 22.26 -29.94
N ASN A 313 8.98 21.83 -31.13
CA ASN A 313 8.11 21.66 -32.30
C ASN A 313 7.05 20.59 -32.06
N ARG A 314 7.42 19.48 -31.40
CA ARG A 314 6.47 18.43 -31.03
C ARG A 314 5.46 18.93 -30.01
N SER A 315 5.90 19.70 -29.01
CA SER A 315 5.02 20.32 -28.02
C SER A 315 3.99 21.22 -28.70
N GLN A 316 4.41 22.12 -29.59
CA GLN A 316 3.51 22.99 -30.36
C GLN A 316 2.51 22.20 -31.21
N LEU A 317 2.93 21.14 -31.88
CA LEU A 317 2.05 20.26 -32.66
C LEU A 317 0.99 19.56 -31.80
N LEU A 318 1.39 19.08 -30.63
CA LEU A 318 0.46 18.43 -29.70
C LEU A 318 -0.54 19.45 -29.10
N HIS A 319 -0.10 20.70 -28.86
CA HIS A 319 -0.99 21.79 -28.45
C HIS A 319 -2.00 22.17 -29.53
N SER A 320 -1.57 22.26 -30.80
CA SER A 320 -2.48 22.60 -31.91
C SER A 320 -3.50 21.51 -32.23
N ARG A 321 -3.24 20.25 -31.85
CA ARG A 321 -4.20 19.14 -31.94
C ARG A 321 -5.24 19.11 -30.82
N GLY A 322 -5.07 19.92 -29.77
CA GLY A 322 -5.96 19.94 -28.62
C GLY A 322 -5.72 18.80 -27.62
N ASP A 323 -4.60 18.08 -27.71
CA ASP A 323 -4.29 16.92 -26.86
C ASP A 323 -3.97 17.34 -25.39
N TYR A 324 -3.84 18.64 -25.11
CA TYR A 324 -3.47 19.23 -23.82
C TYR A 324 -4.61 19.79 -22.99
N ASN A 325 -5.77 20.10 -23.58
CA ASN A 325 -6.65 21.08 -22.95
C ASN A 325 -7.72 20.42 -22.08
N ILE A 326 -7.30 19.93 -20.91
CA ILE A 326 -8.21 19.80 -19.76
C ILE A 326 -7.73 20.79 -18.71
N SER A 327 -8.05 22.07 -18.95
CA SER A 327 -7.70 23.18 -18.05
C SER A 327 -8.94 23.75 -17.34
N SER A 328 -10.13 23.33 -17.76
CA SER A 328 -11.42 23.82 -17.26
C SER A 328 -12.41 22.70 -16.93
N MET A 329 -13.42 23.01 -16.12
CA MET A 329 -14.56 22.10 -15.88
C MET A 329 -15.26 21.70 -17.19
N ALA A 330 -15.30 22.60 -18.18
CA ALA A 330 -15.95 22.34 -19.46
C ALA A 330 -15.25 21.21 -20.24
N ASP A 331 -13.93 21.13 -20.15
CA ASP A 331 -13.15 20.07 -20.80
C ASP A 331 -13.36 18.72 -20.11
N ILE A 332 -13.39 18.72 -18.76
CA ILE A 332 -13.72 17.52 -17.96
C ILE A 332 -15.13 17.04 -18.30
N MET A 333 -16.10 17.96 -18.34
CA MET A 333 -17.48 17.72 -18.72
C MET A 333 -17.57 17.13 -20.13
N LYS A 334 -16.85 17.69 -21.10
CA LYS A 334 -16.82 17.19 -22.48
C LYS A 334 -16.31 15.74 -22.55
N TRP A 335 -15.28 15.41 -21.76
CA TRP A 335 -14.77 14.04 -21.67
C TRP A 335 -15.73 13.11 -20.93
N ALA A 336 -16.35 13.57 -19.85
CA ALA A 336 -17.20 12.78 -18.95
C ALA A 336 -18.59 12.54 -19.53
N ALA A 337 -19.17 13.50 -20.26
CA ALA A 337 -20.54 13.46 -20.79
C ALA A 337 -20.92 12.12 -21.45
N PRO A 338 -20.15 11.54 -22.40
CA PRO A 338 -20.51 10.27 -23.02
C PRO A 338 -20.39 9.05 -22.09
N LYS A 339 -19.85 9.22 -20.87
CA LYS A 339 -19.60 8.17 -19.88
C LYS A 339 -20.46 8.32 -18.63
N MET A 340 -21.29 9.38 -18.55
CA MET A 340 -22.11 9.65 -17.39
C MET A 340 -23.14 8.54 -17.17
N CYS A 341 -23.17 8.00 -15.95
CA CYS A 341 -24.09 6.95 -15.52
C CYS A 341 -24.86 7.46 -14.30
N LYS A 342 -26.04 8.04 -14.55
CA LYS A 342 -26.86 8.71 -13.52
C LYS A 342 -28.16 7.98 -13.16
N SER A 343 -28.43 6.84 -13.78
CA SER A 343 -29.67 6.11 -13.53
C SER A 343 -29.46 4.60 -13.64
N LYS A 344 -30.39 3.86 -13.04
CA LYS A 344 -30.43 2.40 -13.07
C LYS A 344 -30.50 1.87 -14.51
N GLU A 345 -31.27 2.52 -15.37
CA GLU A 345 -31.45 2.14 -16.77
C GLU A 345 -30.15 2.30 -17.56
N VAL A 346 -29.35 3.34 -17.28
CA VAL A 346 -28.04 3.52 -17.91
C VAL A 346 -27.02 2.52 -17.34
N PHE A 347 -27.12 2.20 -16.05
CA PHE A 347 -26.23 1.24 -15.40
C PHE A 347 -26.48 -0.19 -15.89
N PHE A 348 -27.72 -0.67 -15.97
CA PHE A 348 -28.02 -2.04 -16.41
C PHE A 348 -28.23 -2.17 -17.92
N LYS A 349 -28.54 -1.06 -18.62
CA LYS A 349 -28.94 -1.05 -20.03
C LYS A 349 -30.07 -2.06 -20.29
N GLU A 350 -30.29 -2.45 -21.54
CA GLU A 350 -31.28 -3.49 -21.90
C GLU A 350 -30.82 -4.91 -21.49
N GLU A 351 -29.58 -5.04 -21.02
CA GLU A 351 -28.90 -6.32 -20.79
C GLU A 351 -29.37 -7.01 -19.49
N GLU A 352 -29.94 -6.28 -18.52
CA GLU A 352 -30.25 -6.79 -17.17
C GLU A 352 -31.56 -6.21 -16.56
N ASN A 353 -32.70 -6.37 -17.22
CA ASN A 353 -34.01 -5.84 -16.75
C ASN A 353 -34.53 -6.44 -15.43
N ALA A 354 -33.93 -7.53 -14.93
CA ALA A 354 -34.34 -8.20 -13.69
C ALA A 354 -33.12 -8.55 -12.81
N TYR A 355 -32.33 -7.54 -12.45
CA TYR A 355 -31.19 -7.72 -11.55
C TYR A 355 -31.60 -8.40 -10.23
N GLN A 356 -30.86 -9.45 -9.86
CA GLN A 356 -30.91 -10.07 -8.54
C GLN A 356 -29.48 -10.23 -8.05
N VAL A 357 -29.19 -9.72 -6.87
CA VAL A 357 -27.84 -9.82 -6.27
C VAL A 357 -27.40 -11.28 -6.08
N VAL A 358 -28.33 -12.17 -5.73
CA VAL A 358 -28.06 -13.60 -5.59
C VAL A 358 -27.86 -14.22 -6.96
N GLY A 359 -26.68 -14.82 -7.18
CA GLY A 359 -26.32 -15.42 -8.47
C GLY A 359 -25.81 -14.43 -9.53
N ASP A 360 -25.85 -13.12 -9.27
CA ASP A 360 -25.31 -12.08 -10.17
C ASP A 360 -23.86 -12.37 -10.57
N PRO A 361 -22.93 -12.73 -9.68
CA PRO A 361 -21.55 -13.02 -10.08
C PRO A 361 -21.42 -14.08 -11.19
N LYS A 362 -22.32 -15.08 -11.20
CA LYS A 362 -22.32 -16.17 -12.19
C LYS A 362 -22.94 -15.74 -13.52
N THR A 363 -24.04 -14.99 -13.49
CA THR A 363 -24.72 -14.49 -14.71
C THR A 363 -23.91 -13.35 -15.33
N PHE A 364 -23.49 -12.38 -14.53
CA PHE A 364 -22.71 -11.23 -14.95
C PHE A 364 -21.38 -11.65 -15.59
N ALA A 365 -20.70 -12.69 -15.09
CA ALA A 365 -19.45 -13.19 -15.68
C ALA A 365 -19.58 -13.59 -17.16
N LYS A 366 -20.78 -13.94 -17.63
CA LYS A 366 -21.06 -14.33 -19.02
C LYS A 366 -21.28 -13.13 -19.94
N THR A 367 -21.47 -11.93 -19.39
CA THR A 367 -21.68 -10.72 -20.20
C THR A 367 -20.38 -10.27 -20.90
N PRO A 368 -20.48 -9.51 -22.01
CA PRO A 368 -19.32 -9.10 -22.80
C PRO A 368 -18.28 -8.33 -21.97
N PHE A 369 -17.00 -8.54 -22.27
CA PHE A 369 -15.90 -7.87 -21.57
C PHE A 369 -16.05 -6.34 -21.54
N ASN A 370 -16.37 -5.74 -22.69
CA ASN A 370 -16.53 -4.29 -22.80
C ASN A 370 -17.68 -3.77 -21.94
N TYR A 371 -18.79 -4.51 -21.83
CA TYR A 371 -19.92 -4.13 -20.97
C TYR A 371 -19.52 -4.15 -19.49
N ARG A 372 -18.79 -5.20 -19.06
CA ARG A 372 -18.35 -5.36 -17.66
C ARG A 372 -17.35 -4.30 -17.20
N HIS A 373 -16.42 -3.95 -18.09
CA HIS A 373 -15.27 -3.11 -17.77
C HIS A 373 -15.37 -1.69 -18.38
N GLU A 374 -16.53 -1.30 -18.89
CA GLU A 374 -16.80 0.07 -19.34
C GLU A 374 -16.56 1.05 -18.19
N LEU A 375 -15.77 2.10 -18.44
CA LEU A 375 -15.58 3.21 -17.50
C LEU A 375 -16.86 4.03 -17.46
N LEU A 376 -17.46 4.11 -16.27
CA LEU A 376 -18.64 4.90 -15.99
C LEU A 376 -18.26 6.06 -15.07
N VAL A 377 -18.66 7.28 -15.42
CA VAL A 377 -18.55 8.45 -14.55
C VAL A 377 -19.86 8.59 -13.79
N LEU A 378 -19.80 8.52 -12.46
CA LEU A 378 -20.96 8.61 -11.59
C LEU A 378 -21.30 10.07 -11.28
N ASP A 379 -20.27 10.87 -10.99
CA ASP A 379 -20.44 12.29 -10.71
C ASP A 379 -19.16 13.08 -10.99
N ILE A 380 -19.31 14.39 -11.15
CA ILE A 380 -18.25 15.36 -11.34
C ILE A 380 -18.60 16.62 -10.57
N PHE A 381 -17.64 17.15 -9.82
CA PHE A 381 -17.86 18.30 -8.97
C PHE A 381 -16.67 19.25 -8.96
N THR A 382 -16.93 20.48 -8.53
CA THR A 382 -15.93 21.48 -8.22
C THR A 382 -16.02 21.86 -6.76
N GLU A 383 -14.89 22.18 -6.17
CA GLU A 383 -14.83 22.76 -4.83
C GLU A 383 -13.83 23.92 -4.79
N PRO A 384 -14.14 25.02 -4.10
CA PRO A 384 -13.15 26.05 -3.81
C PRO A 384 -12.05 25.47 -2.92
N VAL A 385 -10.79 25.70 -3.29
CA VAL A 385 -9.62 25.34 -2.48
C VAL A 385 -8.77 26.60 -2.31
N GLY A 386 -8.67 27.10 -1.08
CA GLY A 386 -8.03 28.39 -0.82
C GLY A 386 -8.82 29.58 -1.37
N LYS A 387 -8.17 30.75 -1.50
CA LYS A 387 -8.84 32.03 -1.78
C LYS A 387 -9.25 32.26 -3.25
N LYS A 388 -8.61 31.59 -4.21
CA LYS A 388 -8.84 31.83 -5.66
C LYS A 388 -8.83 30.57 -6.53
N ASP A 389 -8.69 29.41 -5.91
CA ASP A 389 -8.39 28.17 -6.59
C ASP A 389 -9.59 27.22 -6.54
N VAL A 390 -9.78 26.41 -7.57
CA VAL A 390 -10.87 25.43 -7.67
C VAL A 390 -10.28 24.04 -7.89
N SER A 391 -10.63 23.10 -7.04
CA SER A 391 -10.36 21.67 -7.24
C SER A 391 -11.52 21.04 -8.02
N TYR A 392 -11.18 20.10 -8.88
CA TYR A 392 -12.11 19.31 -9.67
C TYR A 392 -12.05 17.87 -9.20
N GLY A 393 -13.21 17.23 -9.08
CA GLY A 393 -13.33 15.82 -8.71
C GLY A 393 -14.11 15.05 -9.76
N ILE A 394 -13.62 13.85 -10.09
CA ILE A 394 -14.28 12.89 -10.98
C ILE A 394 -14.49 11.60 -10.21
N ILE A 395 -15.73 11.21 -10.01
CA ILE A 395 -16.10 9.94 -9.37
C ILE A 395 -16.46 8.95 -10.46
N PHE A 396 -15.78 7.81 -10.50
CA PHE A 396 -15.93 6.84 -11.58
C PHE A 396 -15.76 5.39 -11.10
N THR A 397 -16.28 4.47 -11.89
CA THR A 397 -16.27 3.03 -11.61
C THR A 397 -16.40 2.22 -12.91
N THR A 398 -16.60 0.92 -12.78
CA THR A 398 -17.13 0.06 -13.83
C THR A 398 -18.32 -0.72 -13.29
N ARG A 399 -19.14 -1.29 -14.17
CA ARG A 399 -20.21 -2.23 -13.78
C ARG A 399 -19.72 -3.35 -12.89
N LYS A 400 -18.53 -3.88 -13.18
CA LYS A 400 -17.89 -4.94 -12.42
C LYS A 400 -17.53 -4.51 -11.00
N LEU A 401 -16.95 -3.33 -10.84
CA LEU A 401 -16.47 -2.85 -9.54
C LEU A 401 -17.62 -2.37 -8.66
N PHE A 402 -18.57 -1.62 -9.23
CA PHE A 402 -19.66 -1.06 -8.44
C PHE A 402 -20.58 -2.13 -7.82
N ARG A 403 -20.70 -3.31 -8.46
CA ARG A 403 -21.38 -4.49 -7.89
C ARG A 403 -20.80 -4.95 -6.56
N ASN A 404 -19.54 -4.64 -6.25
CA ASN A 404 -18.95 -4.97 -4.94
C ASN A 404 -19.72 -4.29 -3.79
N ALA A 405 -20.40 -3.16 -4.01
CA ALA A 405 -21.23 -2.52 -2.98
C ALA A 405 -22.41 -3.43 -2.58
N ALA A 406 -23.14 -3.96 -3.57
CA ALA A 406 -24.24 -4.89 -3.32
C ALA A 406 -23.76 -6.21 -2.70
N LEU A 407 -22.62 -6.74 -3.17
CA LEU A 407 -22.04 -7.97 -2.61
C LEU A 407 -21.54 -7.80 -1.17
N ALA A 408 -21.07 -6.60 -0.81
CA ALA A 408 -20.69 -6.24 0.55
C ALA A 408 -21.91 -6.10 1.44
N ALA A 409 -22.94 -5.36 1.01
CA ALA A 409 -24.19 -5.19 1.75
C ALA A 409 -24.88 -6.52 2.04
N LEU A 410 -24.80 -7.49 1.11
CA LEU A 410 -25.37 -8.82 1.31
C LEU A 410 -24.48 -9.75 2.19
N GLY A 411 -23.16 -9.63 2.06
CA GLY A 411 -22.20 -10.49 2.77
C GLY A 411 -21.87 -10.03 4.19
N GLN A 412 -21.87 -8.73 4.47
CA GLN A 412 -21.42 -8.17 5.75
C GLN A 412 -22.61 -7.78 6.62
N ARG A 413 -23.35 -8.80 7.06
CA ARG A 413 -24.65 -8.67 7.75
C ARG A 413 -24.59 -7.86 9.04
N GLU A 414 -23.48 -7.95 9.78
CA GLU A 414 -23.24 -7.21 11.03
C GLU A 414 -22.93 -5.72 10.80
N GLY A 415 -22.83 -5.30 9.53
CA GLY A 415 -22.47 -3.95 9.11
C GLY A 415 -21.32 -3.95 8.11
N VAL A 416 -21.42 -3.11 7.08
CA VAL A 416 -20.39 -3.04 6.03
C VAL A 416 -19.15 -2.31 6.55
N LEU A 417 -17.98 -2.89 6.28
CA LEU A 417 -16.68 -2.25 6.40
C LEU A 417 -16.37 -1.45 5.13
N ALA A 418 -16.34 -0.14 5.24
CA ALA A 418 -15.80 0.74 4.22
C ALA A 418 -14.30 0.97 4.46
N VAL A 419 -13.52 0.93 3.40
CA VAL A 419 -12.08 1.22 3.43
C VAL A 419 -11.77 2.24 2.35
N THR A 420 -11.05 3.29 2.73
CA THR A 420 -10.68 4.36 1.80
C THR A 420 -9.30 4.90 2.11
N ASP A 421 -8.56 5.20 1.05
CA ASP A 421 -7.23 5.81 1.14
C ASP A 421 -6.85 6.44 -0.21
N GLY A 422 -6.12 7.55 -0.14
CA GLY A 422 -5.55 8.29 -1.26
C GLY A 422 -4.06 7.98 -1.38
N THR A 423 -3.61 7.55 -2.56
CA THR A 423 -2.27 6.92 -2.64
C THR A 423 -1.37 7.45 -3.77
N TYR A 424 -1.88 8.31 -4.67
CA TYR A 424 -1.12 8.73 -5.85
C TYR A 424 -1.34 10.14 -6.33
N LYS A 425 -0.23 10.82 -6.62
CA LYS A 425 -0.14 11.93 -7.57
C LYS A 425 0.11 11.36 -8.99
N ILE A 426 -0.94 10.89 -9.68
CA ILE A 426 -0.81 10.14 -10.96
C ILE A 426 -0.44 11.09 -12.12
N ASP A 427 -0.87 12.34 -12.07
CA ASP A 427 -0.60 13.33 -13.10
C ASP A 427 0.51 14.31 -12.67
N PHE A 428 0.87 15.23 -13.57
CA PHE A 428 1.84 16.28 -13.27
C PHE A 428 1.32 17.37 -12.32
N ASN A 429 0.00 17.54 -12.23
CA ASN A 429 -0.61 18.51 -11.32
C ASN A 429 -0.86 17.93 -9.93
N ASN A 430 -0.29 16.76 -9.62
CA ASN A 430 -0.37 16.11 -8.32
C ASN A 430 -1.80 15.79 -7.84
N TRP A 431 -2.71 15.44 -8.76
CA TRP A 431 -4.04 14.96 -8.44
C TRP A 431 -4.00 13.58 -7.81
N THR A 432 -4.77 13.43 -6.74
CA THR A 432 -4.93 12.20 -5.99
C THR A 432 -5.91 11.25 -6.65
N LEU A 433 -5.52 9.99 -6.83
CA LEU A 433 -6.46 8.88 -6.97
C LEU A 433 -6.79 8.28 -5.59
N ILE A 434 -8.03 8.48 -5.18
CA ILE A 434 -8.63 7.93 -3.97
C ILE A 434 -9.40 6.66 -4.34
N SER A 435 -9.17 5.61 -3.57
CA SER A 435 -9.91 4.34 -3.67
C SER A 435 -10.98 4.30 -2.59
N PHE A 436 -12.19 3.85 -2.94
CA PHE A 436 -13.23 3.48 -1.98
C PHE A 436 -13.72 2.07 -2.25
N GLY A 437 -13.80 1.25 -1.21
CA GLY A 437 -14.22 -0.14 -1.32
C GLY A 437 -14.45 -0.80 0.02
N THR A 438 -14.41 -2.13 0.02
CA THR A 438 -14.52 -2.96 1.23
C THR A 438 -13.34 -3.92 1.31
N CYS A 439 -13.08 -4.46 2.49
CA CYS A 439 -12.25 -5.65 2.64
C CYS A 439 -13.12 -6.91 2.79
N GLY A 440 -12.58 -8.05 2.39
CA GLY A 440 -13.14 -9.37 2.66
C GLY A 440 -12.02 -10.41 2.75
N VAL A 441 -12.35 -11.60 3.27
CA VAL A 441 -11.38 -12.68 3.43
C VAL A 441 -11.61 -13.72 2.34
N ARG A 442 -10.52 -14.28 1.82
CA ARG A 442 -10.58 -15.40 0.86
C ARG A 442 -9.55 -16.46 1.19
N TYR A 443 -9.86 -17.70 0.86
CA TYR A 443 -8.89 -18.79 0.82
C TYR A 443 -8.23 -18.83 -0.56
N THR A 444 -6.90 -18.74 -0.59
CA THR A 444 -6.13 -18.60 -1.82
C THR A 444 -5.69 -19.97 -2.37
N THR A 445 -5.30 -20.01 -3.64
CA THR A 445 -4.70 -21.22 -4.26
C THR A 445 -3.40 -21.66 -3.57
N LYS A 446 -2.73 -20.75 -2.86
CA LYS A 446 -1.56 -21.04 -2.01
C LYS A 446 -1.93 -21.68 -0.67
N LYS A 447 -3.19 -22.08 -0.49
CA LYS A 447 -3.71 -22.70 0.73
C LYS A 447 -3.64 -21.83 1.98
N GLN A 448 -3.81 -20.52 1.81
CA GLN A 448 -3.74 -19.53 2.89
C GLN A 448 -4.95 -18.59 2.87
N TYR A 449 -5.40 -18.20 4.07
CA TYR A 449 -6.38 -17.12 4.25
C TYR A 449 -5.71 -15.77 4.01
N GLN A 450 -6.39 -14.88 3.28
CA GLN A 450 -5.88 -13.56 2.94
C GLN A 450 -7.00 -12.52 3.02
N HIS A 451 -6.75 -11.43 3.76
CA HIS A 451 -7.55 -10.21 3.66
C HIS A 451 -7.29 -9.53 2.33
N LYS A 452 -8.36 -9.11 1.67
CA LYS A 452 -8.29 -8.50 0.35
C LYS A 452 -9.22 -7.31 0.26
N PHE A 453 -8.70 -6.24 -0.34
CA PHE A 453 -9.49 -5.08 -0.73
C PHE A 453 -10.24 -5.32 -2.06
N TYR A 454 -11.50 -4.90 -2.09
CA TYR A 454 -12.41 -4.96 -3.22
C TYR A 454 -12.91 -3.54 -3.53
N PRO A 455 -12.38 -2.89 -4.58
CA PRO A 455 -12.78 -1.51 -4.91
C PRO A 455 -14.22 -1.46 -5.41
N ILE A 456 -14.96 -0.44 -4.97
CA ILE A 456 -16.33 -0.12 -5.40
C ILE A 456 -16.29 1.05 -6.40
N ALA A 457 -15.59 2.13 -6.04
CA ALA A 457 -15.47 3.33 -6.85
C ALA A 457 -14.12 4.01 -6.59
N PHE A 458 -13.75 4.89 -7.51
CA PHE A 458 -12.58 5.74 -7.39
C PHE A 458 -12.97 7.20 -7.51
N LEU A 459 -12.20 8.06 -6.86
CA LEU A 459 -12.24 9.50 -7.02
C LEU A 459 -10.88 9.97 -7.52
N PHE A 460 -10.86 10.70 -8.63
CA PHE A 460 -9.67 11.41 -9.10
C PHE A 460 -9.88 12.90 -8.85
N VAL A 461 -9.07 13.49 -7.97
CA VAL A 461 -9.31 14.84 -7.43
C VAL A 461 -8.01 15.60 -7.19
N ARG A 462 -8.01 16.92 -7.30
CA ARG A 462 -6.83 17.75 -7.04
C ARG A 462 -6.51 17.91 -5.55
N ALA A 463 -7.54 17.96 -4.69
CA ALA A 463 -7.40 18.18 -3.25
C ALA A 463 -8.17 17.11 -2.46
N GLU A 464 -7.53 16.56 -1.44
CA GLU A 464 -8.11 15.55 -0.55
C GLU A 464 -8.79 16.24 0.63
N THR A 465 -9.99 16.75 0.41
CA THR A 465 -10.77 17.49 1.42
C THR A 465 -11.91 16.63 1.96
N THR A 466 -12.45 17.01 3.13
CA THR A 466 -13.69 16.42 3.67
C THR A 466 -14.84 16.46 2.65
N LEU A 467 -14.94 17.54 1.86
CA LEU A 467 -15.98 17.67 0.84
C LEU A 467 -15.78 16.67 -0.29
N ALA A 468 -14.55 16.46 -0.76
CA ALA A 468 -14.23 15.48 -1.78
C ALA A 468 -14.62 14.05 -1.35
N TYR A 469 -14.28 13.65 -0.11
CA TYR A 469 -14.69 12.38 0.46
C TYR A 469 -16.22 12.29 0.66
N ASN A 470 -16.87 13.35 1.17
CA ASN A 470 -18.33 13.43 1.30
C ASN A 470 -19.03 13.17 -0.03
N LYS A 471 -18.54 13.79 -1.12
CA LYS A 471 -19.10 13.58 -2.46
C LYS A 471 -18.96 12.14 -2.91
N LEU A 472 -17.76 11.55 -2.76
CA LEU A 472 -17.52 10.15 -3.09
C LEU A 472 -18.47 9.22 -2.33
N PHE A 473 -18.56 9.37 -1.01
CA PHE A 473 -19.38 8.51 -0.15
C PHE A 473 -20.87 8.67 -0.43
N THR A 474 -21.35 9.91 -0.61
CA THR A 474 -22.75 10.20 -0.96
C THR A 474 -23.14 9.53 -2.28
N VAL A 475 -22.31 9.70 -3.31
CA VAL A 475 -22.55 9.14 -4.64
C VAL A 475 -22.60 7.62 -4.59
N VAL A 476 -21.68 6.98 -3.88
CA VAL A 476 -21.67 5.52 -3.74
C VAL A 476 -22.87 5.04 -2.94
N LYS A 477 -23.22 5.68 -1.82
CA LYS A 477 -24.38 5.33 -0.99
C LYS A 477 -25.68 5.41 -1.79
N ASN A 478 -25.92 6.54 -2.45
CA ASN A 478 -27.15 6.77 -3.22
C ASN A 478 -27.26 5.80 -4.40
N PHE A 479 -26.22 5.68 -5.22
CA PHE A 479 -26.28 4.77 -6.38
C PHE A 479 -26.32 3.29 -6.00
N THR A 480 -25.83 2.90 -4.82
CA THR A 480 -26.03 1.53 -4.33
C THR A 480 -27.52 1.26 -4.11
N SER A 481 -28.23 2.18 -3.47
CA SER A 481 -29.68 2.10 -3.27
C SER A 481 -30.44 2.18 -4.60
N ASP A 482 -30.12 3.16 -5.45
CA ASP A 482 -30.81 3.35 -6.73
C ASP A 482 -30.62 2.16 -7.69
N PHE A 483 -29.40 1.65 -7.83
CA PHE A 483 -29.12 0.58 -8.79
C PHE A 483 -29.59 -0.78 -8.26
N PHE A 484 -29.28 -1.10 -7.01
CA PHE A 484 -29.46 -2.45 -6.48
C PHE A 484 -30.67 -2.61 -5.56
N GLY A 485 -31.31 -1.51 -5.16
CA GLY A 485 -32.47 -1.50 -4.25
C GLY A 485 -32.13 -1.80 -2.79
N GLY A 486 -30.84 -1.80 -2.42
CA GLY A 486 -30.36 -2.06 -1.06
C GLY A 486 -29.51 -0.92 -0.53
N ASP A 487 -29.67 -0.60 0.75
CA ASP A 487 -28.91 0.48 1.39
C ASP A 487 -27.51 0.04 1.80
N LEU A 488 -26.51 0.86 1.46
CA LEU A 488 -25.14 0.66 1.91
C LEU A 488 -25.00 1.13 3.36
N ASN A 489 -25.34 0.25 4.30
CA ASN A 489 -25.19 0.50 5.74
C ASN A 489 -23.75 0.25 6.20
N VAL A 490 -22.92 1.29 6.11
CA VAL A 490 -21.54 1.26 6.60
C VAL A 490 -21.55 1.43 8.11
N LYS A 491 -21.11 0.40 8.83
CA LYS A 491 -20.96 0.41 10.29
C LYS A 491 -19.52 0.70 10.70
N PHE A 492 -18.55 0.29 9.89
CA PHE A 492 -17.13 0.44 10.17
C PHE A 492 -16.42 1.20 9.06
N GLY A 493 -15.61 2.20 9.42
CA GLY A 493 -14.76 2.94 8.48
C GLY A 493 -13.29 2.71 8.81
N SER A 494 -12.56 1.93 7.99
CA SER A 494 -11.12 1.78 8.16
C SER A 494 -10.37 2.86 7.39
N MET A 495 -9.57 3.64 8.12
CA MET A 495 -8.88 4.83 7.64
C MET A 495 -7.45 4.89 8.19
N ASP A 496 -6.59 5.66 7.52
CA ASP A 496 -5.39 6.22 8.15
C ASP A 496 -5.81 7.42 9.02
N HIS A 497 -4.87 7.94 9.81
CA HIS A 497 -5.07 9.04 10.75
C HIS A 497 -5.34 10.39 10.04
N SER A 498 -6.51 10.50 9.39
CA SER A 498 -6.91 11.58 8.48
C SER A 498 -8.24 12.20 8.88
N ALA A 499 -8.19 13.43 9.42
CA ALA A 499 -9.37 14.15 9.88
C ALA A 499 -10.40 14.40 8.75
N ALA A 500 -9.92 14.55 7.51
CA ALA A 500 -10.77 14.73 6.35
C ALA A 500 -11.65 13.49 6.09
N ILE A 501 -11.06 12.30 6.16
CA ILE A 501 -11.76 11.02 6.00
C ILE A 501 -12.71 10.77 7.17
N ALA A 502 -12.24 10.94 8.41
CA ALA A 502 -13.05 10.75 9.61
C ALA A 502 -14.31 11.63 9.61
N SER A 503 -14.14 12.93 9.32
CA SER A 503 -15.25 13.88 9.22
C SER A 503 -16.22 13.49 8.11
N ALA A 504 -15.71 13.03 6.96
CA ALA A 504 -16.56 12.65 5.84
C ALA A 504 -17.38 11.39 6.11
N PHE A 505 -16.78 10.39 6.77
CA PHE A 505 -17.50 9.21 7.20
C PHE A 505 -18.66 9.57 8.14
N ARG A 506 -18.40 10.38 9.17
CA ARG A 506 -19.43 10.81 10.14
C ARG A 506 -20.54 11.65 9.53
N ASN A 507 -20.24 12.46 8.52
CA ASN A 507 -21.25 13.23 7.81
C ASN A 507 -22.26 12.33 7.05
N ILE A 508 -21.80 11.19 6.52
CA ILE A 508 -22.61 10.31 5.67
C ILE A 508 -23.22 9.13 6.45
N TRP A 509 -22.51 8.66 7.46
CA TRP A 509 -22.92 7.61 8.40
C TRP A 509 -22.60 8.09 9.83
N PRO A 510 -23.53 8.78 10.52
CA PRO A 510 -23.29 9.35 11.84
C PRO A 510 -22.95 8.33 12.94
N ASP A 511 -23.51 7.12 12.85
CA ASP A 511 -23.32 6.04 13.82
C ASP A 511 -22.12 5.13 13.47
N ILE A 512 -21.21 5.58 12.59
CA ILE A 512 -20.06 4.79 12.14
C ILE A 512 -18.99 4.68 13.24
N GLU A 513 -18.46 3.47 13.43
CA GLU A 513 -17.24 3.23 14.19
C GLU A 513 -16.03 3.39 13.27
N LEU A 514 -15.11 4.27 13.64
CA LEU A 514 -13.94 4.59 12.84
C LEU A 514 -12.73 3.81 13.33
N LEU A 515 -12.21 2.91 12.51
CA LEU A 515 -11.11 2.01 12.85
C LEU A 515 -9.79 2.61 12.35
N ASP A 516 -8.98 3.14 13.28
CA ASP A 516 -7.69 3.76 12.97
C ASP A 516 -6.59 2.70 12.79
N CYS A 517 -5.74 2.89 11.79
CA CYS A 517 -4.86 1.82 11.31
C CYS A 517 -3.67 1.58 12.26
N TRP A 518 -3.66 0.43 12.95
CA TRP A 518 -2.55 0.05 13.84
C TRP A 518 -1.16 0.08 13.17
N PRO A 519 -0.94 -0.49 11.97
CA PRO A 519 0.36 -0.38 11.29
C PRO A 519 0.83 1.07 11.01
N HIS A 520 -0.09 2.03 10.88
CA HIS A 520 0.25 3.44 10.74
C HIS A 520 0.58 4.05 12.09
N LEU A 521 -0.23 3.76 13.12
CA LEU A 521 0.04 4.14 14.50
C LEU A 521 1.41 3.64 14.97
N ASP A 522 1.73 2.35 14.86
CA ASP A 522 3.02 1.77 15.32
C ASP A 522 4.22 2.49 14.67
N ARG A 523 4.13 2.74 13.36
CA ARG A 523 5.14 3.49 12.61
C ARG A 523 5.24 4.95 13.08
N LYS A 524 4.11 5.61 13.34
CA LYS A 524 4.08 7.01 13.82
C LYS A 524 4.61 7.13 15.24
N SER A 525 4.26 6.18 16.12
CA SER A 525 4.74 6.04 17.48
C SER A 525 6.26 5.93 17.54
N ARG A 526 6.86 5.15 16.63
CA ARG A 526 8.31 5.10 16.45
C ARG A 526 8.89 6.44 15.96
N GLY A 527 8.21 7.12 15.04
CA GLY A 527 8.61 8.45 14.56
C GLY A 527 8.61 9.54 15.63
N LYS A 528 8.02 9.28 16.81
CA LYS A 528 7.96 10.20 17.96
C LYS A 528 8.96 9.85 19.06
N GLU A 529 9.95 9.01 18.76
CA GLU A 529 11.09 8.73 19.66
C GLU A 529 11.79 10.01 20.17
N GLY A 530 11.76 11.12 19.41
CA GLY A 530 12.32 12.41 19.84
C GLY A 530 11.61 13.06 21.05
N LEU A 531 10.43 12.56 21.46
CA LEU A 531 9.75 12.99 22.69
C LEU A 531 10.20 12.20 23.93
N LEU A 532 11.02 11.14 23.74
CA LEU A 532 11.52 10.30 24.82
C LEU A 532 12.86 10.83 25.34
N SER A 533 13.19 10.45 26.57
CA SER A 533 14.49 10.79 27.16
C SER A 533 15.66 10.06 26.49
N ASP A 534 15.41 8.86 25.96
CA ASP A 534 16.38 8.02 25.24
C ASP A 534 15.63 7.19 24.19
N THR A 535 16.22 7.05 23.01
CA THR A 535 15.72 6.17 21.93
C THR A 535 15.56 4.71 22.35
N GLN A 536 16.37 4.21 23.29
CA GLN A 536 16.27 2.82 23.75
C GLN A 536 14.99 2.57 24.58
N VAL A 537 14.45 3.59 25.23
CA VAL A 537 13.16 3.54 25.96
C VAL A 537 12.02 3.08 25.05
N TYR A 538 12.05 3.47 23.77
CA TYR A 538 11.03 3.03 22.83
C TYR A 538 10.98 1.52 22.71
N LYS A 539 12.15 0.89 22.52
CA LYS A 539 12.25 -0.57 22.31
C LYS A 539 11.97 -1.35 23.58
N ASP A 540 12.44 -0.86 24.72
CA ASP A 540 12.42 -1.61 25.98
C ASP A 540 11.12 -1.42 26.76
N ILE A 541 10.45 -0.28 26.61
CA ILE A 541 9.29 0.11 27.41
C ILE A 541 8.07 0.40 26.52
N ILE A 542 8.18 1.36 25.59
CA ILE A 542 7.01 1.86 24.84
C ILE A 542 6.43 0.78 23.93
N LYS A 543 7.24 0.19 23.05
CA LYS A 543 6.79 -0.77 22.04
C LYS A 543 6.16 -2.03 22.66
N PRO A 544 6.75 -2.68 23.69
CA PRO A 544 6.10 -3.81 24.34
C PRO A 544 4.75 -3.46 24.98
N GLN A 545 4.61 -2.26 25.55
CA GLN A 545 3.36 -1.81 26.16
C GLN A 545 2.33 -1.40 25.11
N LEU A 546 2.72 -0.79 24.00
CA LEU A 546 1.85 -0.58 22.84
C LEU A 546 1.35 -1.90 22.24
N ASP A 547 2.20 -2.92 22.12
CA ASP A 547 1.80 -4.27 21.69
C ASP A 547 0.81 -4.92 22.66
N GLN A 548 0.95 -4.65 23.96
CA GLN A 548 -0.06 -5.07 24.92
C GLN A 548 -1.39 -4.35 24.64
N LEU A 549 -1.40 -3.03 24.50
CA LEU A 549 -2.62 -2.26 24.24
C LEU A 549 -3.31 -2.68 22.92
N GLU A 550 -2.57 -2.97 21.84
CA GLU A 550 -3.13 -3.48 20.57
C GLU A 550 -3.95 -4.76 20.78
N THR A 551 -3.56 -5.57 21.75
CA THR A 551 -4.21 -6.84 22.09
C THR A 551 -5.29 -6.71 23.16
N ALA A 552 -5.77 -5.50 23.45
CA ALA A 552 -6.98 -5.32 24.26
C ALA A 552 -8.17 -6.11 23.67
N ARG A 553 -9.11 -6.48 24.53
CA ARG A 553 -10.25 -7.39 24.24
C ARG A 553 -11.60 -6.69 24.24
N SER A 554 -11.66 -5.44 24.71
CA SER A 554 -12.81 -4.54 24.67
C SER A 554 -12.33 -3.09 24.76
N CYS A 555 -13.20 -2.14 24.42
CA CYS A 555 -12.91 -0.71 24.54
C CYS A 555 -12.64 -0.31 26.00
N GLU A 556 -13.45 -0.80 26.93
CA GLU A 556 -13.30 -0.52 28.36
C GLU A 556 -11.98 -1.08 28.89
N GLN A 557 -11.58 -2.28 28.43
CA GLN A 557 -10.27 -2.83 28.78
C GLN A 557 -9.14 -2.00 28.20
N LEU A 558 -9.24 -1.55 26.94
CA LEU A 558 -8.24 -0.68 26.33
C LEU A 558 -8.05 0.57 27.17
N PHE A 559 -9.11 1.31 27.48
CA PHE A 559 -9.00 2.57 28.21
C PHE A 559 -8.39 2.40 29.60
N ALA A 560 -8.81 1.37 30.34
CA ALA A 560 -8.25 1.09 31.66
C ALA A 560 -6.77 0.69 31.60
N LEU A 561 -6.37 -0.12 30.61
CA LEU A 561 -4.97 -0.48 30.41
C LEU A 561 -4.13 0.72 29.93
N SER A 562 -4.69 1.56 29.06
CA SER A 562 -4.03 2.75 28.54
C SER A 562 -3.78 3.77 29.65
N GLU A 563 -4.73 3.99 30.56
CA GLU A 563 -4.52 4.85 31.73
C GLU A 563 -3.35 4.35 32.60
N LEU A 564 -3.31 3.04 32.89
CA LEU A 564 -2.22 2.41 33.63
C LEU A 564 -0.87 2.57 32.91
N VAL A 565 -0.85 2.36 31.59
CA VAL A 565 0.37 2.46 30.76
C VAL A 565 0.86 3.90 30.67
N SER A 566 -0.02 4.86 30.37
CA SER A 566 0.31 6.28 30.29
C SER A 566 0.78 6.84 31.63
N GLN A 567 0.17 6.43 32.75
CA GLN A 567 0.68 6.78 34.08
C GLN A 567 2.08 6.22 34.31
N ASN A 568 2.32 4.95 34.00
CA ASN A 568 3.64 4.34 34.11
C ASN A 568 4.69 5.08 33.26
N TRP A 569 4.36 5.51 32.04
CA TRP A 569 5.26 6.32 31.22
C TRP A 569 5.60 7.67 31.86
N ARG A 570 4.62 8.34 32.46
CA ARG A 570 4.82 9.62 33.19
C ARG A 570 5.75 9.43 34.39
N GLU A 571 5.54 8.37 35.18
CA GLU A 571 6.39 8.03 36.32
C GLU A 571 7.83 7.71 35.90
N GLN A 572 8.01 7.13 34.71
CA GLN A 572 9.32 6.91 34.08
C GLN A 572 9.88 8.14 33.35
N LYS A 573 9.34 9.33 33.62
CA LYS A 573 9.75 10.62 33.04
C LYS A 573 9.57 10.73 31.52
N GLN A 574 8.65 9.97 30.93
CA GLN A 574 8.27 10.03 29.52
C GLN A 574 6.97 10.80 29.31
N GLY A 575 6.74 11.84 30.12
CA GLY A 575 5.46 12.56 30.16
C GLY A 575 5.07 13.25 28.84
N ALA A 576 6.06 13.75 28.07
CA ALA A 576 5.80 14.38 26.77
C ALA A 576 5.27 13.37 25.75
N TYR A 577 5.84 12.16 25.72
CA TYR A 577 5.36 11.07 24.88
C TYR A 577 3.97 10.59 25.31
N ALA A 578 3.74 10.43 26.62
CA ALA A 578 2.44 10.03 27.15
C ALA A 578 1.33 11.04 26.80
N ASN A 579 1.56 12.34 27.00
CA ASN A 579 0.61 13.39 26.58
C ASN A 579 0.29 13.31 25.08
N TRP A 580 1.33 13.20 24.25
CA TRP A 580 1.16 13.08 22.82
C TRP A 580 0.32 11.85 22.45
N PHE A 581 0.60 10.69 23.07
CA PHE A 581 -0.14 9.46 22.79
C PHE A 581 -1.60 9.56 23.25
N ASP A 582 -1.84 10.08 24.46
CA ASP A 582 -3.18 10.28 25.02
C ASP A 582 -4.02 11.17 24.10
N GLU A 583 -3.46 12.30 23.67
CA GLU A 583 -4.15 13.26 22.80
C GLU A 583 -4.39 12.73 21.39
N GLN A 584 -3.47 11.95 20.83
CA GLN A 584 -3.54 11.55 19.42
C GLN A 584 -4.19 10.19 19.19
N TYR A 585 -4.13 9.24 20.13
CA TYR A 585 -4.56 7.86 19.88
C TYR A 585 -5.46 7.28 20.98
N LEU A 586 -5.84 8.07 21.97
CA LEU A 586 -6.81 7.69 23.00
C LEU A 586 -7.99 8.66 23.08
N THR A 587 -8.15 9.50 22.07
CA THR A 587 -9.31 10.40 21.92
C THR A 587 -10.06 10.06 20.65
N ASP A 588 -11.39 10.09 20.74
CA ASP A 588 -12.28 10.01 19.59
C ASP A 588 -11.90 11.08 18.53
N PRO A 589 -11.80 10.75 17.22
CA PRO A 589 -12.12 9.47 16.55
C PRO A 589 -10.98 8.44 16.43
N TRP A 590 -9.89 8.57 17.18
CA TRP A 590 -8.61 7.90 16.95
C TRP A 590 -8.30 6.76 17.94
N ASP A 591 -9.25 6.39 18.77
CA ASP A 591 -9.10 5.47 19.91
C ASP A 591 -9.39 4.00 19.56
N LEU A 592 -9.90 3.71 18.37
CA LEU A 592 -10.28 2.36 17.92
C LEU A 592 -9.25 1.74 16.96
N TRP A 593 -8.03 1.51 17.45
CA TRP A 593 -6.92 0.89 16.68
C TRP A 593 -6.52 -0.51 17.15
N PHE A 594 -7.03 -0.96 18.29
CA PHE A 594 -6.78 -2.30 18.80
C PHE A 594 -7.54 -3.36 18.01
N ILE A 595 -6.98 -4.55 17.96
CA ILE A 595 -7.39 -5.63 17.06
C ILE A 595 -8.85 -6.12 17.22
N THR A 596 -9.45 -5.93 18.40
CA THR A 596 -10.84 -6.33 18.68
C THR A 596 -11.82 -5.15 18.65
N ALA A 597 -11.39 -3.96 18.21
CA ALA A 597 -12.18 -2.73 18.24
C ALA A 597 -13.58 -2.85 17.60
N SER A 598 -13.70 -3.56 16.49
CA SER A 598 -14.99 -3.74 15.80
C SER A 598 -15.94 -4.72 16.49
N ASN A 599 -15.41 -5.57 17.38
CA ASN A 599 -16.06 -6.76 17.92
C ASN A 599 -16.65 -7.72 16.85
N VAL A 600 -16.21 -7.62 15.59
CA VAL A 600 -16.66 -8.45 14.47
C VAL A 600 -15.46 -9.21 13.89
N ALA A 601 -15.59 -10.53 13.82
CA ALA A 601 -14.53 -11.40 13.30
C ALA A 601 -14.14 -11.02 11.86
N GLY A 602 -12.84 -10.81 11.64
CA GLY A 602 -12.26 -10.46 10.33
C GLY A 602 -12.35 -8.99 9.95
N ILE A 603 -13.04 -8.15 10.75
CA ILE A 603 -13.01 -6.69 10.63
C ILE A 603 -12.01 -6.17 11.66
N VAL A 604 -10.82 -5.76 11.20
CA VAL A 604 -9.74 -5.29 12.07
C VAL A 604 -9.22 -3.92 11.59
N PRO A 605 -8.66 -3.07 12.47
CA PRO A 605 -8.11 -1.76 12.10
C PRO A 605 -6.82 -1.86 11.27
N ASN A 606 -6.95 -2.20 9.98
CA ASN A 606 -5.83 -2.54 9.12
C ASN A 606 -6.04 -2.11 7.66
N GLN A 607 -5.20 -1.18 7.19
CA GLN A 607 -5.18 -0.71 5.80
C GLN A 607 -4.20 -1.46 4.88
N ASN A 608 -3.43 -2.45 5.36
CA ASN A 608 -2.54 -3.24 4.52
C ASN A 608 -3.22 -3.81 3.26
N PRO A 609 -4.51 -4.26 3.27
CA PRO A 609 -5.16 -4.74 2.05
C PRO A 609 -5.33 -3.65 0.98
N ILE A 610 -5.65 -2.41 1.36
CA ILE A 610 -5.79 -1.29 0.41
C ILE A 610 -4.40 -0.81 -0.04
N GLU A 611 -3.41 -0.75 0.85
CA GLU A 611 -2.02 -0.43 0.49
C GLU A 611 -1.40 -1.46 -0.48
N ALA A 612 -1.71 -2.75 -0.29
CA ALA A 612 -1.31 -3.80 -1.21
C ALA A 612 -2.00 -3.66 -2.58
N HIS A 613 -3.27 -3.28 -2.58
CA HIS A 613 -4.02 -2.98 -3.80
C HIS A 613 -3.42 -1.79 -4.55
N HIS A 614 -3.11 -0.72 -3.83
CA HIS A 614 -2.37 0.41 -4.34
C HIS A 614 -1.02 -0.05 -4.91
N SER A 615 -0.21 -0.80 -4.18
CA SER A 615 1.05 -1.32 -4.69
C SER A 615 0.92 -2.10 -6.02
N ALA A 616 -0.21 -2.76 -6.27
CA ALA A 616 -0.53 -3.35 -7.57
C ALA A 616 -0.88 -2.30 -8.64
N ILE A 617 -1.69 -1.29 -8.31
CA ILE A 617 -1.97 -0.14 -9.19
C ILE A 617 -0.68 0.59 -9.59
N LYS A 618 0.26 0.82 -8.66
CA LYS A 618 1.60 1.40 -8.94
C LYS A 618 2.27 0.70 -10.13
N LYS A 619 2.26 -0.63 -10.12
CA LYS A 619 2.89 -1.45 -11.16
C LYS A 619 2.18 -1.34 -12.50
N VAL A 620 0.85 -1.22 -12.50
CA VAL A 620 0.05 -1.03 -13.72
C VAL A 620 0.23 0.37 -14.30
N ALA A 621 0.31 1.38 -13.44
CA ALA A 621 0.44 2.77 -13.81
C ALA A 621 1.90 3.21 -14.02
N ALA A 622 2.90 2.37 -13.76
CA ALA A 622 4.33 2.74 -13.75
C ALA A 622 4.83 3.47 -15.01
N GLY A 623 4.32 3.11 -16.20
CA GLY A 623 4.64 3.79 -17.46
C GLY A 623 3.86 5.08 -17.74
N HIS A 624 3.01 5.52 -16.82
CA HIS A 624 2.07 6.64 -16.95
C HIS A 624 2.06 7.54 -15.69
N LEU A 625 3.01 7.35 -14.77
CA LEU A 625 3.19 8.21 -13.61
C LEU A 625 3.67 9.58 -14.09
N ARG A 626 3.03 10.65 -13.62
CA ARG A 626 3.21 11.99 -14.17
C ARG A 626 2.91 11.93 -15.67
N ALA A 627 1.66 11.69 -16.03
CA ALA A 627 1.16 11.87 -17.40
C ALA A 627 0.24 13.10 -17.43
N ALA A 628 -0.01 13.61 -18.63
CA ALA A 628 -1.03 14.64 -18.83
C ALA A 628 -2.40 14.19 -18.32
N ILE A 629 -3.22 15.10 -17.78
CA ILE A 629 -4.59 14.76 -17.33
C ILE A 629 -5.37 14.08 -18.47
N SER A 630 -5.30 14.60 -19.70
CA SER A 630 -5.95 14.00 -20.87
C SER A 630 -5.54 12.53 -21.08
N HIS A 631 -4.25 12.22 -20.95
CA HIS A 631 -3.72 10.86 -21.06
C HIS A 631 -4.12 9.99 -19.86
N VAL A 632 -4.09 10.53 -18.65
CA VAL A 632 -4.54 9.82 -17.44
C VAL A 632 -5.99 9.40 -17.59
N LEU A 633 -6.87 10.34 -17.98
CA LEU A 633 -8.29 10.08 -18.16
C LEU A 633 -8.57 9.12 -19.33
N ALA A 634 -7.87 9.27 -20.46
CA ALA A 634 -8.15 8.45 -21.65
C ALA A 634 -7.51 7.05 -21.63
N VAL A 635 -6.37 6.89 -20.95
CA VAL A 635 -5.55 5.68 -21.04
C VAL A 635 -5.30 5.05 -19.67
N THR A 636 -4.83 5.83 -18.70
CA THR A 636 -4.40 5.29 -17.39
C THR A 636 -5.58 4.77 -16.57
N LEU A 637 -6.65 5.58 -16.41
CA LEU A 637 -7.81 5.18 -15.60
C LEU A 637 -8.49 3.91 -16.16
N PRO A 638 -8.78 3.78 -17.48
CA PRO A 638 -9.30 2.53 -18.02
C PRO A 638 -8.41 1.30 -17.75
N LYS A 639 -7.08 1.45 -17.86
CA LYS A 639 -6.13 0.36 -17.56
C LYS A 639 -6.20 -0.07 -16.08
N ILE A 640 -6.27 0.89 -15.17
CA ILE A 640 -6.42 0.63 -13.72
C ILE A 640 -7.73 -0.11 -13.48
N LEU A 641 -8.86 0.40 -13.99
CA LEU A 641 -10.17 -0.21 -13.79
C LEU A 641 -10.25 -1.64 -14.33
N ILE A 642 -9.70 -1.88 -15.53
CA ILE A 642 -9.60 -3.23 -16.10
C ILE A 642 -8.77 -4.12 -15.20
N HIS A 643 -7.63 -3.66 -14.71
CA HIS A 643 -6.79 -4.44 -13.80
C HIS A 643 -7.53 -4.80 -12.50
N CYS A 644 -8.14 -3.82 -11.84
CA CYS A 644 -8.91 -4.02 -10.61
C CYS A 644 -10.12 -4.94 -10.82
N GLY A 645 -10.72 -4.94 -12.02
CA GLY A 645 -11.84 -5.80 -12.37
C GLY A 645 -11.47 -7.24 -12.77
N ARG A 646 -10.19 -7.60 -12.91
CA ARG A 646 -9.75 -8.94 -13.37
C ARG A 646 -10.06 -10.06 -12.38
N ASP A 647 -10.29 -9.71 -11.12
CA ASP A 647 -10.57 -10.70 -10.11
C ASP A 647 -11.88 -11.44 -10.37
N LYS A 648 -11.82 -12.77 -10.22
CA LYS A 648 -13.00 -13.61 -10.22
C LYS A 648 -13.84 -13.21 -9.01
N ASN A 649 -15.11 -12.85 -9.25
CA ASN A 649 -16.02 -12.53 -8.15
C ASN A 649 -16.19 -13.79 -7.30
N THR A 650 -16.11 -13.61 -5.99
CA THR A 650 -16.76 -14.51 -5.05
C THR A 650 -18.26 -14.23 -5.09
N GLU A 651 -19.09 -15.23 -4.80
CA GLU A 651 -20.56 -15.07 -4.81
C GLU A 651 -21.03 -14.02 -3.80
N PHE A 652 -20.21 -13.75 -2.78
CA PHE A 652 -20.42 -12.78 -1.70
C PHE A 652 -19.08 -12.22 -1.22
N LEU A 653 -19.10 -11.07 -0.53
CA LEU A 653 -17.91 -10.48 0.14
C LEU A 653 -18.04 -10.58 1.66
N TRP A 654 -17.60 -11.70 2.21
CA TRP A 654 -17.64 -12.00 3.64
C TRP A 654 -16.41 -11.43 4.38
N PRO A 655 -16.54 -11.09 5.67
CA PRO A 655 -15.40 -10.78 6.52
C PRO A 655 -14.62 -12.07 6.95
N PHE A 656 -15.07 -13.24 6.51
CA PHE A 656 -14.42 -14.55 6.71
C PHE A 656 -14.40 -15.34 5.40
N ALA A 657 -13.78 -16.54 5.38
CA ALA A 657 -13.77 -17.39 4.19
C ALA A 657 -13.93 -18.86 4.52
N SER A 658 -14.60 -19.60 3.62
CA SER A 658 -14.54 -21.07 3.59
C SER A 658 -13.12 -21.55 3.26
N GLY A 659 -12.68 -22.61 3.91
CA GLY A 659 -11.39 -23.23 3.64
C GLY A 659 -11.21 -24.47 4.51
N PRO A 660 -10.14 -25.24 4.26
CA PRO A 660 -9.78 -26.33 5.14
C PRO A 660 -9.38 -25.80 6.52
N VAL A 661 -9.72 -26.55 7.56
CA VAL A 661 -9.10 -26.42 8.87
C VAL A 661 -7.69 -26.97 8.76
N ASP A 662 -6.69 -26.11 8.89
CA ASP A 662 -5.29 -26.51 8.87
C ASP A 662 -4.98 -27.39 10.10
N GLU A 663 -4.06 -28.35 9.94
CA GLU A 663 -3.58 -29.22 11.03
C GLU A 663 -3.15 -28.41 12.26
N LYS A 664 -2.52 -27.24 12.08
CA LYS A 664 -2.13 -26.36 13.19
C LYS A 664 -3.34 -25.88 13.99
N VAL A 665 -4.41 -25.51 13.30
CA VAL A 665 -5.68 -25.06 13.92
C VAL A 665 -6.31 -26.22 14.68
N PHE A 666 -6.36 -27.40 14.07
CA PHE A 666 -6.89 -28.60 14.73
C PHE A 666 -6.08 -28.98 15.98
N GLN A 667 -4.75 -29.00 15.89
CA GLN A 667 -3.90 -29.38 17.02
C GLN A 667 -4.05 -28.43 18.19
N ALA A 668 -4.08 -27.13 17.93
CA ALA A 668 -4.24 -26.20 19.02
C ALA A 668 -5.68 -26.22 19.57
N ALA A 669 -6.71 -26.55 18.77
CA ALA A 669 -8.08 -26.71 19.28
C ALA A 669 -8.17 -27.93 20.22
N LYS A 670 -7.46 -29.00 19.87
CA LYS A 670 -7.26 -30.17 20.74
C LYS A 670 -6.51 -29.80 22.02
N LEU A 671 -5.49 -28.94 21.96
CA LEU A 671 -4.78 -28.44 23.14
C LEU A 671 -5.68 -27.59 24.05
N LEU A 672 -6.45 -26.68 23.48
CA LEU A 672 -7.42 -25.84 24.20
C LEU A 672 -8.48 -26.67 24.92
N SER A 673 -8.87 -27.80 24.34
CA SER A 673 -9.84 -28.75 24.90
C SER A 673 -9.27 -29.61 26.04
N LYS A 674 -7.96 -29.55 26.32
CA LYS A 674 -7.36 -30.30 27.43
C LYS A 674 -7.73 -29.65 28.77
N SER A 675 -7.85 -30.50 29.80
CA SER A 675 -8.11 -30.05 31.17
C SER A 675 -7.06 -29.02 31.61
N GLY A 676 -7.54 -27.92 32.19
CA GLY A 676 -6.71 -26.82 32.65
C GLY A 676 -6.50 -25.69 31.63
N ASN A 677 -6.81 -25.89 30.34
CA ASN A 677 -6.74 -24.83 29.32
C ASN A 677 -8.06 -24.08 29.11
N TYR A 678 -9.13 -24.48 29.80
CA TYR A 678 -10.41 -23.80 29.74
C TYR A 678 -11.14 -23.80 31.08
N TYR A 679 -12.11 -22.90 31.20
CA TYR A 679 -13.04 -22.80 32.32
C TYR A 679 -14.40 -22.27 31.83
N PRO A 680 -15.55 -22.70 32.40
CA PRO A 680 -15.71 -23.70 33.46
C PRO A 680 -15.27 -25.12 33.03
N SER A 681 -14.63 -25.85 33.95
CA SER A 681 -14.29 -27.27 33.72
C SER A 681 -15.56 -28.11 33.76
N HIS A 682 -15.69 -29.08 32.85
CA HIS A 682 -16.81 -30.03 32.87
C HIS A 682 -16.65 -31.11 33.94
N GLU A 683 -15.49 -31.18 34.59
CA GLU A 683 -15.23 -32.16 35.64
C GLU A 683 -16.27 -31.99 36.76
N ARG A 684 -17.03 -33.06 37.04
CA ARG A 684 -18.09 -33.10 38.05
C ARG A 684 -19.33 -32.26 37.75
N MET A 685 -19.50 -31.75 36.53
CA MET A 685 -20.74 -31.10 36.09
C MET A 685 -21.69 -32.11 35.42
N SER A 686 -22.97 -32.01 35.72
CA SER A 686 -24.02 -32.72 34.98
C SER A 686 -24.24 -32.11 33.59
N LYS A 687 -24.84 -32.86 32.68
CA LYS A 687 -25.26 -32.33 31.35
C LYS A 687 -26.14 -31.08 31.47
N ARG A 688 -26.98 -31.00 32.51
CA ARG A 688 -27.85 -29.84 32.77
C ARG A 688 -27.07 -28.60 33.20
N GLU A 689 -25.94 -28.77 33.88
CA GLU A 689 -25.09 -27.66 34.29
C GLU A 689 -24.21 -27.18 33.13
N ILE A 690 -23.68 -28.11 32.32
CA ILE A 690 -22.93 -27.76 31.11
C ILE A 690 -23.80 -26.99 30.11
N THR A 691 -25.08 -27.35 29.99
CA THR A 691 -26.06 -26.63 29.16
C THR A 691 -26.50 -25.28 29.71
N LYS A 692 -26.06 -24.89 30.92
CA LYS A 692 -26.27 -23.55 31.47
C LYS A 692 -25.07 -22.62 31.34
N ILE A 693 -23.89 -23.15 30.98
CA ILE A 693 -22.72 -22.31 30.73
C ILE A 693 -23.08 -21.37 29.58
N ASP A 694 -22.82 -20.09 29.69
CA ASP A 694 -23.06 -19.09 28.64
C ASP A 694 -21.75 -18.52 28.11
N ARG A 695 -20.64 -18.74 28.81
CA ARG A 695 -19.30 -18.29 28.42
C ARG A 695 -18.23 -19.30 28.82
N TYR A 696 -17.28 -19.53 27.92
CA TYR A 696 -16.02 -20.18 28.23
C TYR A 696 -14.87 -19.18 28.23
N PHE A 697 -13.84 -19.51 28.99
CA PHE A 697 -12.57 -18.84 28.99
C PHE A 697 -11.49 -19.83 28.63
N PHE A 698 -10.59 -19.44 27.73
CA PHE A 698 -9.48 -20.27 27.28
C PHE A 698 -8.15 -19.56 27.49
N ASN A 699 -7.07 -20.31 27.71
CA ASN A 699 -5.73 -19.71 27.67
C ASN A 699 -5.40 -19.14 26.29
N SER A 700 -4.72 -17.99 26.27
CA SER A 700 -4.02 -17.54 25.08
C SER A 700 -2.77 -18.40 24.82
N ASP A 701 -2.26 -18.36 23.59
CA ASP A 701 -1.20 -19.25 23.08
C ASP A 701 0.01 -19.35 24.04
N TYR A 702 0.50 -18.19 24.51
CA TYR A 702 1.65 -18.11 25.41
C TYR A 702 1.46 -18.87 26.74
N TYR A 703 0.22 -18.98 27.23
CA TYR A 703 -0.11 -19.60 28.52
C TYR A 703 -0.76 -20.98 28.38
N LEU A 704 -0.82 -21.55 27.18
CA LEU A 704 -1.34 -22.89 26.94
C LEU A 704 -0.54 -23.95 27.71
N ILE A 705 -1.25 -24.81 28.43
CA ILE A 705 -0.67 -25.98 29.08
C ILE A 705 -0.45 -27.07 28.02
N HIS A 706 0.82 -27.34 27.74
CA HIS A 706 1.27 -28.50 26.99
C HIS A 706 2.71 -28.86 27.35
N ASP A 707 3.14 -30.05 26.92
CA ASP A 707 4.51 -30.51 27.14
C ASP A 707 5.49 -29.55 26.46
N GLY A 708 6.37 -28.94 27.25
CA GLY A 708 7.38 -27.99 26.76
C GLY A 708 7.06 -26.51 26.97
N ASN A 709 5.83 -26.12 27.37
CA ASN A 709 5.56 -24.73 27.74
C ASN A 709 5.80 -24.48 29.23
N LEU A 710 6.90 -23.79 29.56
CA LEU A 710 7.25 -23.40 30.93
C LEU A 710 6.31 -22.33 31.51
N TYR A 711 5.60 -21.60 30.65
CA TYR A 711 4.67 -20.54 31.03
C TYR A 711 3.22 -21.01 31.10
N GLY A 712 2.94 -22.31 30.93
CA GLY A 712 1.59 -22.85 30.99
C GLY A 712 0.89 -22.52 32.31
N GLN A 713 -0.31 -21.93 32.25
CA GLN A 713 -1.07 -21.53 33.44
C GLN A 713 -2.47 -22.14 33.44
N LYS A 714 -2.90 -22.71 34.57
CA LYS A 714 -4.25 -23.28 34.66
C LYS A 714 -5.31 -22.17 34.58
N VAL A 715 -6.34 -22.35 33.77
CA VAL A 715 -7.50 -21.45 33.77
C VAL A 715 -8.34 -21.75 35.03
N THR A 716 -8.40 -20.77 35.94
CA THR A 716 -9.08 -20.89 37.24
C THR A 716 -10.23 -19.89 37.34
N HIS A 717 -11.16 -20.12 38.26
CA HIS A 717 -12.23 -19.17 38.57
C HIS A 717 -11.68 -17.77 38.95
N ALA A 718 -10.58 -17.72 39.71
CA ALA A 718 -9.96 -16.45 40.10
C ALA A 718 -9.40 -15.67 38.90
N ARG A 719 -8.66 -16.34 38.00
CA ARG A 719 -8.12 -15.73 36.78
C ARG A 719 -9.24 -15.25 35.85
N THR A 720 -10.26 -16.08 35.66
CA THR A 720 -11.41 -15.75 34.80
C THR A 720 -12.23 -14.60 35.37
N SER A 721 -12.45 -14.55 36.69
CA SER A 721 -13.12 -13.43 37.36
C SER A 721 -12.36 -12.12 37.22
N LEU A 722 -11.03 -12.16 37.37
CA LEU A 722 -10.19 -10.97 37.20
C LEU A 722 -10.20 -10.49 35.74
N TYR A 723 -10.01 -11.41 34.79
CA TYR A 723 -10.07 -11.13 33.36
C TYR A 723 -11.43 -10.58 32.94
N ALA A 724 -12.54 -11.19 33.36
CA ALA A 724 -13.89 -10.73 33.02
C ALA A 724 -14.16 -9.31 33.50
N LYS A 725 -13.74 -8.96 34.73
CA LYS A 725 -13.82 -7.58 35.24
C LYS A 725 -13.01 -6.59 34.40
N SER A 726 -11.84 -7.00 33.92
CA SER A 726 -11.04 -6.13 33.06
C SER A 726 -11.68 -5.83 31.71
N LEU A 727 -12.53 -6.74 31.19
CA LEU A 727 -13.33 -6.47 29.98
C LEU A 727 -14.35 -5.34 30.19
N GLU A 728 -14.71 -5.07 31.44
CA GLU A 728 -15.58 -3.96 31.86
C GLU A 728 -14.76 -2.74 32.33
N GLY A 729 -13.45 -2.72 32.07
CA GLY A 729 -12.54 -1.64 32.45
C GLY A 729 -12.11 -1.66 33.92
N VAL A 730 -12.39 -2.73 34.67
CA VAL A 730 -12.05 -2.82 36.10
C VAL A 730 -10.76 -3.60 36.30
N LEU A 731 -9.68 -2.88 36.59
CA LEU A 731 -8.39 -3.46 36.98
C LEU A 731 -8.28 -3.63 38.51
N LYS A 732 -7.29 -4.41 38.96
CA LYS A 732 -6.98 -4.55 40.39
C LYS A 732 -6.52 -3.19 40.96
N LYS A 733 -6.80 -2.95 42.23
CA LYS A 733 -6.21 -1.80 42.95
C LYS A 733 -4.69 -1.91 42.98
N ASP A 734 -4.01 -0.78 42.80
CA ASP A 734 -2.54 -0.67 42.83
C ASP A 734 -1.87 -1.60 41.80
N GLU A 735 -2.50 -1.74 40.64
CA GLU A 735 -1.99 -2.57 39.55
C GLU A 735 -0.74 -1.97 38.91
N VAL A 736 0.09 -2.83 38.32
CA VAL A 736 1.31 -2.44 37.62
C VAL A 736 1.36 -3.04 36.21
N VAL A 737 1.99 -2.33 35.28
CA VAL A 737 2.10 -2.70 33.86
C VAL A 737 2.67 -4.10 33.63
N ASN A 738 3.56 -4.58 34.50
CA ASN A 738 4.19 -5.91 34.38
C ASN A 738 3.18 -7.06 34.48
N ASN A 739 2.02 -6.83 35.08
CA ASN A 739 0.99 -7.86 35.25
C ASN A 739 0.02 -7.94 34.07
N ILE A 740 0.01 -6.94 33.16
CA ILE A 740 -1.02 -6.82 32.10
C ILE A 740 -1.18 -8.12 31.33
N GLN A 741 -0.07 -8.67 30.84
CA GLN A 741 -0.09 -9.87 29.99
C GLN A 741 -0.70 -11.08 30.72
N LEU A 742 -0.33 -11.32 31.99
CA LEU A 742 -0.80 -12.47 32.75
C LEU A 742 -2.21 -12.25 33.34
N ALA A 743 -2.52 -11.06 33.83
CA ALA A 743 -3.78 -10.79 34.52
C ALA A 743 -4.95 -10.56 33.54
N TYR A 744 -4.68 -9.86 32.43
CA TYR A 744 -5.74 -9.28 31.58
C TYR A 744 -5.70 -9.74 30.12
N GLN A 745 -4.61 -10.39 29.67
CA GLN A 745 -4.45 -10.82 28.27
C GLN A 745 -4.13 -12.31 28.11
N SER A 746 -4.00 -13.02 29.23
CA SER A 746 -3.67 -14.45 29.25
C SER A 746 -4.84 -15.37 28.89
N LEU A 747 -6.03 -14.79 28.69
CA LEU A 747 -7.26 -15.49 28.40
C LEU A 747 -7.99 -14.91 27.19
N HIS A 748 -8.87 -15.74 26.61
CA HIS A 748 -9.90 -15.38 25.64
C HIS A 748 -11.27 -15.75 26.20
N ALA A 749 -12.23 -14.83 26.17
CA ALA A 749 -13.64 -15.10 26.46
C ALA A 749 -14.39 -15.49 25.18
N VAL A 750 -15.31 -16.44 25.34
CA VAL A 750 -15.94 -17.20 24.27
C VAL A 750 -17.42 -17.39 24.63
N ASP A 751 -18.28 -16.50 24.12
CA ASP A 751 -19.72 -16.40 24.46
C ASP A 751 -20.60 -17.34 23.64
N ILE A 752 -21.49 -18.06 24.29
CA ILE A 752 -22.35 -19.07 23.68
C ILE A 752 -23.69 -18.44 23.37
N LEU A 753 -23.86 -17.96 22.14
CA LEU A 753 -25.14 -17.37 21.73
C LEU A 753 -26.22 -18.41 21.48
N THR A 754 -25.86 -19.54 20.87
CA THR A 754 -26.81 -20.63 20.56
C THR A 754 -26.15 -22.00 20.77
N ARG A 755 -26.97 -23.04 20.88
CA ARG A 755 -26.51 -24.43 20.99
C ARG A 755 -27.18 -25.28 19.93
N GLU A 756 -26.48 -25.45 18.83
CA GLU A 756 -26.96 -26.23 17.69
C GLU A 756 -26.04 -27.43 17.47
N SER A 757 -26.61 -28.56 17.05
CA SER A 757 -25.82 -29.72 16.65
C SER A 757 -25.12 -29.42 15.34
N ILE A 758 -23.79 -29.51 15.32
CA ILE A 758 -23.00 -29.31 14.11
C ILE A 758 -23.13 -30.56 13.23
N GLU A 759 -23.82 -30.42 12.10
CA GLU A 759 -23.75 -31.39 11.00
C GLU A 759 -22.57 -31.02 10.09
N HIS A 760 -21.45 -31.74 10.24
CA HIS A 760 -20.27 -31.60 9.40
C HIS A 760 -19.73 -32.99 9.04
N ASP A 761 -19.32 -33.17 7.78
CA ASP A 761 -18.58 -34.36 7.38
C ASP A 761 -17.13 -34.24 7.89
N TRP A 762 -16.87 -34.81 9.05
CA TRP A 762 -15.53 -34.81 9.68
C TRP A 762 -14.46 -35.57 8.86
N ALA A 763 -14.83 -36.27 7.79
CA ALA A 763 -13.86 -36.79 6.82
C ALA A 763 -13.37 -35.70 5.84
N SER A 764 -14.15 -34.62 5.66
CA SER A 764 -13.77 -33.43 4.91
C SER A 764 -13.04 -32.44 5.82
N PRO A 765 -11.85 -31.95 5.44
CA PRO A 765 -11.22 -30.85 6.16
C PRO A 765 -11.88 -29.49 5.86
N ILE A 766 -12.71 -29.39 4.80
CA ILE A 766 -13.24 -28.14 4.25
C ILE A 766 -14.56 -27.76 4.89
N TRP A 767 -14.62 -26.54 5.43
CA TRP A 767 -15.84 -25.93 5.97
C TRP A 767 -16.48 -25.02 4.91
N THR A 768 -17.74 -25.27 4.59
CA THR A 768 -18.57 -24.50 3.66
C THR A 768 -18.98 -23.16 4.23
N ILE A 769 -19.43 -22.22 3.39
CA ILE A 769 -19.92 -20.91 3.85
C ILE A 769 -21.19 -21.09 4.67
N GLU A 770 -22.05 -22.05 4.32
CA GLU A 770 -23.26 -22.38 5.05
C GLU A 770 -22.92 -22.86 6.48
N GLU A 771 -21.99 -23.81 6.61
CA GLU A 771 -21.48 -24.24 7.91
C GLU A 771 -20.86 -23.05 8.66
N VAL A 772 -19.93 -22.31 8.05
CA VAL A 772 -19.30 -21.16 8.72
C VAL A 772 -20.34 -20.11 9.13
N SER A 773 -21.32 -19.76 8.29
CA SER A 773 -22.28 -18.68 8.57
C SER A 773 -23.32 -19.04 9.63
N VAL A 774 -23.82 -20.28 9.65
CA VAL A 774 -24.68 -20.78 10.73
C VAL A 774 -23.92 -20.77 12.05
N TYR A 775 -22.67 -21.25 12.03
CA TYR A 775 -21.85 -21.40 13.22
C TYR A 775 -20.99 -20.17 13.56
N VAL A 776 -21.11 -19.06 12.82
CA VAL A 776 -20.57 -17.73 13.17
C VAL A 776 -21.62 -16.91 13.92
N CYS A 777 -22.92 -17.10 13.63
CA CYS A 777 -24.00 -16.63 14.52
C CYS A 777 -24.08 -17.45 15.81
N VAL A 778 -23.62 -18.70 15.79
CA VAL A 778 -23.22 -19.44 16.99
C VAL A 778 -21.84 -18.93 17.39
N GLN A 779 -21.77 -17.70 17.92
CA GLN A 779 -20.53 -17.22 18.50
C GLN A 779 -19.98 -18.36 19.38
N TRP A 780 -18.74 -18.75 19.06
CA TRP A 780 -17.78 -19.29 20.01
C TRP A 780 -17.95 -20.76 20.48
N PHE A 781 -18.45 -21.69 19.67
CA PHE A 781 -18.41 -23.13 20.01
C PHE A 781 -17.47 -23.99 19.13
N ILE A 782 -16.23 -24.13 19.60
CA ILE A 782 -15.39 -25.35 19.52
C ILE A 782 -14.66 -25.69 18.20
N ALA A 783 -14.92 -25.05 17.05
CA ALA A 783 -14.15 -25.36 15.83
C ALA A 783 -13.10 -24.31 15.38
N VAL A 784 -13.19 -23.06 15.87
CA VAL A 784 -12.45 -21.91 15.30
C VAL A 784 -11.63 -21.13 16.32
N SER A 785 -11.43 -21.62 17.55
CA SER A 785 -10.59 -20.94 18.55
C SER A 785 -9.11 -20.72 18.14
N LEU A 786 -8.72 -21.01 16.89
CA LEU A 786 -7.38 -20.85 16.34
C LEU A 786 -7.25 -20.31 14.91
N ILE A 787 -8.32 -19.90 14.24
CA ILE A 787 -8.11 -19.25 12.92
C ILE A 787 -7.75 -17.77 13.06
N VAL A 788 -8.10 -17.07 14.15
CA VAL A 788 -7.92 -15.61 14.19
C VAL A 788 -7.52 -15.10 15.58
N CYS A 789 -6.42 -15.59 16.12
CA CYS A 789 -5.57 -14.78 16.98
C CYS A 789 -4.28 -14.44 16.22
N MET A 790 -4.33 -13.34 15.46
CA MET A 790 -3.27 -12.34 15.40
C MET A 790 -1.83 -12.87 15.27
N ARG A 791 -1.38 -13.05 14.02
CA ARG A 791 -0.16 -12.41 13.48
C ARG A 791 -0.06 -12.68 11.97
N VAL A 792 -0.73 -11.83 11.20
CA VAL A 792 -0.27 -11.45 9.85
C VAL A 792 0.29 -10.04 9.97
N SER A 793 1.49 -9.95 10.52
CA SER A 793 2.49 -8.85 10.53
C SER A 793 3.56 -9.31 11.54
N ALA A 794 4.82 -9.59 11.23
CA ALA A 794 5.63 -9.46 10.03
C ALA A 794 6.64 -10.62 10.06
N TYR A 795 6.92 -11.25 8.92
CA TYR A 795 8.22 -11.86 8.63
C TYR A 795 8.26 -12.18 7.13
N ASP A 796 8.78 -11.22 6.37
CA ASP A 796 9.46 -11.49 5.11
C ASP A 796 10.93 -11.10 5.33
N ALA A 797 11.81 -12.10 5.41
CA ALA A 797 13.19 -12.02 4.95
C ALA A 797 13.83 -13.43 5.00
N THR A 798 13.74 -14.11 3.85
CA THR A 798 14.78 -14.90 3.17
C THR A 798 15.38 -16.16 3.84
N ASP A 799 15.32 -17.25 3.06
CA ASP A 799 16.21 -18.43 2.95
C ASP A 799 16.76 -19.11 4.22
#